data_AF-A0A432XJJ0-F1
#
_entry.id   AF-A0A432XJJ0-F1
#
_cell.length_a   1.000
_cell.length_b   1.000
_cell.length_c   1.000
_cell.angle_alpha   90.00
_cell.angle_beta   90.00
_cell.angle_gamma   90.00
#
_symmetry.space_group_name_H-M   'P 1'
#
loop_
_entity.id
_entity.type
_entity.pdbx_description
1 polymer ?
#
loop_
_entity_poly.entity_id
_entity_poly.type
_entity_poly.pdbx_seq_one_letter_code
_entity_poly.pdbx_strand_id
1 'polypeptide(L)'
;MNDVNVDSKTIKNIHLEIDVTPTFSLAAQQNAYPILKSIRIIYSKSEDCELEPLQSLKLELKGIHDWLEPEAWHIDRLESGQSINLQLKELRFPFDKLFSITEEIKHELSFELFSAEGELLNDFNTTVSVLPANYWGGEERQPSLLAAFVKPNGVYVESLVRKVALTLEKAGHGRAVDGYQSNTREKPYLMLAALWNVLFQEKLAYVSPPKGFAKRGQRVRLAADISHSRMAACLDSSLLFASCIEAMGLNPVIAITKEHAFAGAWLIDEKLPILTNDDPQDVRKRVDNRDLVLFETTLVTNDSPVTFEQARDHARTLLAEELESKFVMVIDIAQARAQSIKPLSTVEEKKVEKTSDEETADLELPVIPPLPPVRKDEQVVEDTPETRIDTWSRKLLDLTKKNRLLNFNDRAVAIKLYCPDIATMEDMLADGTKFKFQSAQESPYFDPSRDSEVFRLQTGSDVHREFALNQIKNKVLIANQPIKKLEKNSVELFRKAKNDLEEGGSNTLFLALGFLKWKENPEDAKSYKAPLLLVPVKLTRRSANAPVYVEQLQEEEPTFNLTLIEFLQSEHDINLSEFKNELPEDESGVDVDYVWQQVRDAVKEQAGFELVEELVLGSFSFAKYLMWKDLSDRLDDLKENPFVKHLVDNPRDPYPQASTFIERDEIDQKLDPATVYTPLNCDSSQLVAVDASARSQDFVLEGPPGTGKSETIANIIAHNIGLGRKVLFVAEKMAALNVVYRRLEKAGLDHLCLELHSNKANKRAVLDQLNKAWQKRKGLNPKEWETNVAELRKRKDQLNSYVRALHAKSKFGLTARDAISAIALNRDSLIVTVNWQPDIDAAPISSEKDLNKARELIEQLALAFSDVKELNIQAFAPVMATEWSNVWQSRLLSAIDRWQKSKREIEKPLSVLLSNFSLEKTSITLNNLKLIEGLHDLAVTASKHDISYATDSGAKGRIEVIREIAKLKVEFDAAIDEISHGLTSENVSKVPVENWRKLAEDANTGWFKSFFRRRKINSEARAIGLSKLDNLSIILNSDNNRNTHVMG
;
A
#
# COMPACT_ATOMS: atom_id res chain seq x y z
N MET A 1 6.83 -28.95 -41.70
CA MET A 1 5.60 -28.56 -42.43
C MET A 1 4.64 -28.04 -41.39
N ASN A 2 4.56 -26.71 -41.35
CA ASN A 2 3.60 -25.80 -40.71
C ASN A 2 3.45 -25.82 -39.18
N ASP A 3 4.32 -25.01 -38.56
CA ASP A 3 4.04 -24.15 -37.42
C ASP A 3 2.76 -23.32 -37.64
N VAL A 4 1.95 -23.19 -36.59
CA VAL A 4 1.13 -22.00 -36.36
C VAL A 4 1.49 -21.50 -34.97
N ASN A 5 2.50 -20.62 -34.94
CA ASN A 5 2.88 -19.83 -33.80
C ASN A 5 1.85 -18.71 -33.67
N VAL A 6 1.09 -18.67 -32.57
CA VAL A 6 0.24 -17.53 -32.23
C VAL A 6 1.13 -16.57 -31.43
N ASP A 7 1.66 -15.56 -32.11
CA ASP A 7 2.43 -14.48 -31.50
C ASP A 7 1.55 -13.70 -30.50
N SER A 8 1.77 -13.91 -29.20
CA SER A 8 1.34 -13.00 -28.16
C SER A 8 2.24 -11.75 -28.22
N LYS A 9 1.69 -10.60 -28.62
CA LYS A 9 2.40 -9.31 -28.60
C LYS A 9 2.56 -8.82 -27.16
N THR A 10 3.64 -9.21 -26.49
CA THR A 10 4.06 -8.54 -25.25
C THR A 10 4.54 -7.13 -25.61
N ILE A 11 3.95 -6.08 -25.03
CA ILE A 11 4.45 -4.70 -25.19
C ILE A 11 5.78 -4.60 -24.42
N LYS A 12 6.91 -4.55 -25.13
CA LYS A 12 8.28 -4.64 -24.59
C LYS A 12 8.71 -3.55 -23.57
N ASN A 13 7.85 -2.59 -23.21
CA ASN A 13 8.24 -1.39 -22.46
C ASN A 13 7.62 -1.29 -21.06
N ILE A 14 6.82 -2.26 -20.61
CA ILE A 14 6.24 -2.29 -19.26
C ILE A 14 6.94 -3.38 -18.44
N HIS A 15 7.29 -3.11 -17.20
CA HIS A 15 7.86 -4.07 -16.25
C HIS A 15 7.05 -4.13 -14.96
N LEU A 16 6.84 -5.34 -14.46
CA LEU A 16 6.25 -5.61 -13.15
C LEU A 16 7.35 -5.98 -12.16
N GLU A 17 7.46 -5.22 -11.08
CA GLU A 17 8.32 -5.50 -9.93
C GLU A 17 7.41 -5.82 -8.74
N ILE A 18 7.23 -7.11 -8.43
CA ILE A 18 6.40 -7.57 -7.31
C ILE A 18 7.28 -8.32 -6.32
N ASP A 19 7.38 -7.79 -5.10
CA ASP A 19 8.09 -8.44 -3.99
C ASP A 19 7.09 -9.23 -3.15
N VAL A 20 7.30 -10.54 -3.07
CA VAL A 20 6.47 -11.50 -2.34
C VAL A 20 7.32 -12.20 -1.29
N THR A 21 6.76 -12.38 -0.10
CA THR A 21 7.38 -13.17 0.96
C THR A 21 7.55 -14.62 0.48
N PRO A 22 8.77 -15.19 0.52
CA PRO A 22 9.06 -16.51 -0.04
C PRO A 22 8.36 -17.65 0.69
N THR A 23 7.99 -17.45 1.96
CA THR A 23 7.28 -18.44 2.78
C THR A 23 6.11 -17.84 3.53
N PHE A 24 5.06 -18.62 3.70
CA PHE A 24 3.91 -18.27 4.50
C PHE A 24 3.53 -19.41 5.45
N SER A 25 2.93 -19.11 6.59
CA SER A 25 2.58 -20.12 7.60
C SER A 25 1.36 -19.66 8.40
N LEU A 26 0.77 -20.57 9.19
CA LEU A 26 -0.32 -20.18 10.09
C LEU A 26 0.13 -19.08 11.07
N ALA A 27 1.35 -19.18 11.58
CA ALA A 27 1.95 -18.15 12.45
C ALA A 27 2.06 -16.80 11.71
N ALA A 28 2.40 -16.81 10.43
CA ALA A 28 2.48 -15.60 9.61
C ALA A 28 1.10 -14.94 9.45
N GLN A 29 0.05 -15.72 9.13
CA GLN A 29 -1.30 -15.18 8.98
C GLN A 29 -1.87 -14.63 10.29
N GLN A 30 -1.72 -15.35 11.42
CA GLN A 30 -2.22 -14.91 12.72
C GLN A 30 -1.55 -13.62 13.22
N ASN A 31 -0.31 -13.39 12.82
CA ASN A 31 0.48 -12.22 13.19
C ASN A 31 0.52 -11.15 12.10
N ALA A 32 -0.43 -11.17 11.16
CA ALA A 32 -0.57 -10.19 10.08
C ALA A 32 0.71 -9.96 9.27
N TYR A 33 1.54 -10.99 9.09
CA TYR A 33 2.75 -10.92 8.30
C TYR A 33 2.38 -10.86 6.81
N PRO A 34 2.76 -9.83 6.05
CA PRO A 34 2.25 -9.65 4.70
C PRO A 34 2.88 -10.63 3.70
N ILE A 35 2.06 -11.17 2.79
CA ILE A 35 2.52 -11.98 1.66
C ILE A 35 3.08 -11.08 0.56
N LEU A 36 2.40 -9.98 0.26
CA LEU A 36 2.85 -8.98 -0.70
C LEU A 36 3.61 -7.89 0.05
N LYS A 37 4.87 -7.64 -0.30
CA LYS A 37 5.70 -6.59 0.29
C LYS A 37 5.70 -5.31 -0.55
N SER A 38 5.67 -5.44 -1.88
CA SER A 38 5.51 -4.32 -2.80
C SER A 38 4.96 -4.80 -4.14
N ILE A 39 4.18 -3.94 -4.80
CA ILE A 39 3.77 -4.12 -6.19
C ILE A 39 4.07 -2.81 -6.90
N ARG A 40 4.97 -2.86 -7.88
CA ARG A 40 5.39 -1.70 -8.66
C ARG A 40 5.28 -2.00 -10.14
N ILE A 41 4.69 -1.05 -10.87
CA ILE A 41 4.58 -1.10 -12.33
C ILE A 41 5.44 0.02 -12.89
N ILE A 42 6.32 -0.31 -13.82
CA ILE A 42 7.26 0.62 -14.45
C ILE A 42 6.95 0.66 -15.94
N TYR A 43 6.67 1.85 -16.48
CA TYR A 43 6.57 2.06 -17.90
C TYR A 43 7.82 2.78 -18.39
N SER A 44 8.70 2.08 -19.09
CA SER A 44 10.01 2.60 -19.53
C SER A 44 9.86 3.60 -20.68
N LYS A 45 10.73 4.61 -20.70
CA LYS A 45 10.90 5.49 -21.88
C LYS A 45 11.64 4.73 -22.97
N SER A 46 11.15 4.85 -24.21
CA SER A 46 11.89 4.46 -25.40
C SER A 46 12.61 5.69 -25.96
N GLU A 47 13.90 5.57 -26.29
CA GLU A 47 14.67 6.67 -26.90
C GLU A 47 14.35 6.86 -28.40
N ASP A 48 13.72 5.87 -29.04
CA ASP A 48 13.49 5.84 -30.49
C ASP A 48 12.07 6.29 -30.90
N CYS A 49 11.08 6.32 -29.99
CA CYS A 49 9.68 6.64 -30.28
C CYS A 49 8.97 7.28 -29.07
N GLU A 50 8.14 8.32 -29.28
CA GLU A 50 7.20 8.80 -28.26
C GLU A 50 6.09 7.75 -28.04
N LEU A 51 6.02 7.21 -26.81
CA LEU A 51 5.02 6.21 -26.42
C LEU A 51 3.79 6.90 -25.82
N GLU A 52 2.60 6.53 -26.29
CA GLU A 52 1.34 7.08 -25.79
C GLU A 52 1.04 6.64 -24.34
N PRO A 53 0.34 7.46 -23.53
CA PRO A 53 -0.08 7.09 -22.18
C PRO A 53 -1.07 5.92 -22.21
N LEU A 54 -0.82 4.92 -21.36
CA LEU A 54 -1.74 3.81 -21.16
C LEU A 54 -2.84 4.21 -20.18
N GLN A 55 -4.07 3.80 -20.43
CA GLN A 55 -5.24 4.14 -19.61
C GLN A 55 -6.03 2.90 -19.23
N SER A 56 -6.70 2.94 -18.08
CA SER A 56 -7.60 1.89 -17.58
C SER A 56 -6.97 0.49 -17.57
N LEU A 57 -5.76 0.36 -17.04
CA LEU A 57 -5.09 -0.92 -16.89
C LEU A 57 -5.66 -1.70 -15.70
N LYS A 58 -5.63 -3.04 -15.77
CA LYS A 58 -6.04 -3.93 -14.69
C LYS A 58 -4.94 -4.94 -14.41
N LEU A 59 -4.33 -4.89 -13.24
CA LEU A 59 -3.47 -5.98 -12.76
C LEU A 59 -4.34 -6.99 -12.01
N GLU A 60 -4.27 -8.27 -12.36
CA GLU A 60 -5.07 -9.34 -11.76
C GLU A 60 -4.17 -10.44 -11.22
N LEU A 61 -4.31 -10.76 -9.94
CA LEU A 61 -3.77 -11.96 -9.33
C LEU A 61 -4.76 -13.10 -9.55
N LYS A 62 -4.33 -14.16 -10.24
CA LYS A 62 -5.13 -15.36 -10.40
C LYS A 62 -5.40 -16.02 -9.06
N GLY A 63 -6.67 -16.35 -8.83
CA GLY A 63 -7.07 -17.14 -7.68
C GLY A 63 -6.48 -18.55 -7.75
N ILE A 64 -6.05 -19.05 -6.59
CA ILE A 64 -5.62 -20.43 -6.43
C ILE A 64 -6.80 -21.19 -5.86
N HIS A 65 -7.33 -22.16 -6.63
CA HIS A 65 -8.49 -22.94 -6.24
C HIS A 65 -8.35 -23.48 -4.80
N ASP A 66 -9.35 -23.26 -3.95
CA ASP A 66 -9.40 -23.59 -2.51
C ASP A 66 -8.38 -22.91 -1.58
N TRP A 67 -7.45 -22.09 -2.09
CA TRP A 67 -6.36 -21.51 -1.31
C TRP A 67 -6.38 -19.98 -1.28
N LEU A 68 -6.72 -19.33 -2.39
CA LEU A 68 -6.68 -17.88 -2.51
C LEU A 68 -7.71 -17.41 -3.54
N GLU A 69 -8.52 -16.41 -3.18
CA GLU A 69 -9.45 -15.78 -4.13
C GLU A 69 -8.70 -14.87 -5.11
N PRO A 70 -9.20 -14.70 -6.35
CA PRO A 70 -8.60 -13.78 -7.31
C PRO A 70 -8.72 -12.33 -6.82
N GLU A 71 -7.69 -11.52 -7.09
CA GLU A 71 -7.63 -10.12 -6.66
C GLU A 71 -7.25 -9.21 -7.83
N ALA A 72 -7.82 -8.00 -7.88
CA ALA A 72 -7.57 -7.07 -8.98
C ALA A 72 -7.24 -5.65 -8.50
N TRP A 73 -6.27 -5.02 -9.16
CA TRP A 73 -5.91 -3.61 -8.99
C TRP A 73 -6.19 -2.85 -10.28
N HIS A 74 -6.95 -1.77 -10.17
CA HIS A 74 -7.27 -0.88 -11.28
C HIS A 74 -6.32 0.30 -11.29
N ILE A 75 -5.80 0.63 -12.48
CA ILE A 75 -4.84 1.72 -12.71
C ILE A 75 -5.43 2.64 -13.79
N ASP A 76 -5.79 3.86 -13.40
CA ASP A 76 -6.48 4.79 -14.30
C ASP A 76 -5.61 5.23 -15.48
N ARG A 77 -4.32 5.53 -15.23
CA ARG A 77 -3.39 6.04 -16.25
C ARG A 77 -1.93 5.82 -15.87
N LEU A 78 -1.09 5.50 -16.86
CA LEU A 78 0.36 5.32 -16.72
C LEU A 78 1.11 5.98 -17.89
N GLU A 79 2.00 6.93 -17.58
CA GLU A 79 2.77 7.69 -18.58
C GLU A 79 4.16 7.09 -18.85
N SER A 80 4.71 7.33 -20.04
CA SER A 80 6.05 6.84 -20.40
C SER A 80 7.13 7.45 -19.50
N GLY A 81 7.91 6.59 -18.84
CA GLY A 81 8.92 6.95 -17.84
C GLY A 81 8.40 6.98 -16.41
N GLN A 82 7.12 6.68 -16.17
CA GLN A 82 6.51 6.68 -14.85
C GLN A 82 6.65 5.30 -14.18
N SER A 83 6.86 5.30 -12.86
CA SER A 83 6.70 4.11 -12.02
C SER A 83 5.66 4.37 -10.95
N ILE A 84 4.70 3.46 -10.78
CA ILE A 84 3.66 3.54 -9.76
C ILE A 84 3.79 2.39 -8.78
N ASN A 85 3.55 2.67 -7.50
CA ASN A 85 3.41 1.64 -6.47
C ASN A 85 1.92 1.45 -6.19
N LEU A 86 1.45 0.20 -6.22
CA LEU A 86 0.05 -0.12 -5.95
C LEU A 86 -0.19 -0.37 -4.46
N GLN A 87 -1.41 -0.07 -4.00
CA GLN A 87 -1.83 -0.39 -2.65
C GLN A 87 -1.87 -1.92 -2.48
N LEU A 88 -1.18 -2.42 -1.45
CA LEU A 88 -1.16 -3.84 -1.15
C LEU A 88 -2.50 -4.27 -0.58
N LYS A 89 -3.06 -5.36 -1.11
CA LYS A 89 -4.23 -6.01 -0.55
C LYS A 89 -3.79 -7.15 0.36
N GLU A 90 -4.57 -7.42 1.41
CA GLU A 90 -4.31 -8.54 2.31
C GLU A 90 -4.73 -9.85 1.64
N LEU A 91 -3.77 -10.75 1.42
CA LEU A 91 -4.04 -12.09 0.88
C LEU A 91 -4.29 -13.06 2.04
N ARG A 92 -5.51 -13.61 2.12
CA ARG A 92 -5.91 -14.53 3.20
C ARG A 92 -6.07 -15.95 2.69
N PHE A 93 -5.35 -16.86 3.32
CA PHE A 93 -5.49 -18.30 3.11
C PHE A 93 -6.51 -18.88 4.11
N PRO A 94 -7.34 -19.87 3.73
CA PRO A 94 -8.29 -20.49 4.65
C PRO A 94 -7.59 -21.12 5.87
N PHE A 95 -8.08 -20.80 7.07
CA PHE A 95 -7.49 -21.28 8.34
C PHE A 95 -7.43 -22.81 8.40
N ASP A 96 -8.54 -23.50 8.08
CA ASP A 96 -8.62 -24.97 8.14
C ASP A 96 -7.61 -25.64 7.22
N LYS A 97 -7.35 -25.06 6.04
CA LYS A 97 -6.32 -25.53 5.11
C LYS A 97 -4.96 -25.37 5.73
N LEU A 98 -4.57 -24.16 6.14
CA LEU A 98 -3.26 -23.88 6.78
C LEU A 98 -3.00 -24.77 8.01
N PHE A 99 -4.02 -25.02 8.81
CA PHE A 99 -3.92 -25.86 10.01
C PHE A 99 -3.71 -27.35 9.68
N SER A 100 -4.30 -27.83 8.58
CA SER A 100 -4.23 -29.24 8.15
C SER A 100 -2.95 -29.66 7.41
N ILE A 101 -2.10 -28.69 7.04
CA ILE A 101 -0.87 -28.95 6.28
C ILE A 101 0.12 -29.73 7.13
N THR A 102 0.60 -30.86 6.61
CA THR A 102 1.63 -31.67 7.24
C THR A 102 3.02 -31.47 6.62
N GLU A 103 3.11 -31.16 5.33
CA GLU A 103 4.37 -30.93 4.59
C GLU A 103 4.38 -29.58 3.88
N GLU A 104 5.56 -29.03 3.54
CA GLU A 104 5.65 -27.77 2.77
C GLU A 104 4.94 -27.91 1.41
N ILE A 105 4.01 -27.01 1.13
CA ILE A 105 3.27 -26.92 -0.15
C ILE A 105 3.70 -25.67 -0.89
N LYS A 106 4.00 -25.79 -2.19
CA LYS A 106 4.34 -24.64 -3.03
C LYS A 106 3.14 -24.21 -3.86
N HIS A 107 2.85 -22.93 -3.82
CA HIS A 107 1.82 -22.29 -4.62
C HIS A 107 2.45 -21.27 -5.56
N GLU A 108 1.99 -21.25 -6.81
CA GLU A 108 2.37 -20.23 -7.79
C GLU A 108 1.37 -19.06 -7.72
N LEU A 109 1.90 -17.85 -7.54
CA LEU A 109 1.15 -16.60 -7.61
C LEU A 109 1.40 -15.98 -8.98
N SER A 110 0.35 -15.93 -9.79
CA SER A 110 0.39 -15.39 -11.15
C SER A 110 -0.32 -14.05 -11.22
N PHE A 111 0.42 -13.00 -11.55
CA PHE A 111 -0.07 -11.65 -11.75
C PHE A 111 -0.09 -11.32 -13.24
N GLU A 112 -1.21 -10.87 -13.76
CA GLU A 112 -1.41 -10.57 -15.17
C GLU A 112 -1.90 -9.13 -15.33
N LEU A 113 -1.19 -8.32 -16.12
CA LEU A 113 -1.53 -6.94 -16.40
C LEU A 113 -2.25 -6.85 -17.74
N PHE A 114 -3.49 -6.37 -17.73
CA PHE A 114 -4.35 -6.22 -18.90
C PHE A 114 -4.53 -4.75 -19.29
N SER A 115 -4.69 -4.50 -20.60
CA SER A 115 -5.14 -3.22 -21.16
C SER A 115 -6.65 -3.01 -20.95
N ALA A 116 -7.15 -1.82 -21.31
CA ALA A 116 -8.57 -1.51 -21.29
C ALA A 116 -9.40 -2.44 -22.21
N GLU A 117 -8.79 -2.91 -23.31
CA GLU A 117 -9.38 -3.81 -24.30
C GLU A 117 -9.25 -5.29 -23.92
N GLY A 118 -8.63 -5.59 -22.76
CA GLY A 118 -8.41 -6.97 -22.29
C GLY A 118 -7.18 -7.65 -22.91
N GLU A 119 -6.28 -6.92 -23.56
CA GLU A 119 -5.01 -7.46 -24.05
C GLU A 119 -4.02 -7.66 -22.90
N LEU A 120 -3.38 -8.83 -22.81
CA LEU A 120 -2.35 -9.10 -21.82
C LEU A 120 -1.07 -8.32 -22.19
N LEU A 121 -0.72 -7.33 -21.37
CA LEU A 121 0.43 -6.46 -21.57
C LEU A 121 1.72 -7.04 -21.00
N ASN A 122 1.65 -7.62 -19.80
CA ASN A 122 2.76 -8.27 -19.12
C ASN A 122 2.23 -9.23 -18.03
N ASP A 123 3.03 -10.20 -17.61
CA ASP A 123 2.75 -11.12 -16.52
C ASP A 123 3.95 -11.27 -15.59
N PHE A 124 3.69 -11.66 -14.34
CA PHE A 124 4.69 -11.93 -13.34
C PHE A 124 4.26 -13.16 -12.52
N ASN A 125 5.08 -14.20 -12.55
CA ASN A 125 4.85 -15.42 -11.79
C ASN A 125 5.92 -15.56 -10.69
N THR A 126 5.49 -15.86 -9.48
CA THR A 126 6.38 -16.17 -8.37
C THR A 126 5.83 -17.34 -7.55
N THR A 127 6.65 -17.92 -6.69
CA THR A 127 6.23 -19.05 -5.85
C THR A 127 6.28 -18.67 -4.38
N VAL A 128 5.25 -19.08 -3.64
CA VAL A 128 5.19 -18.99 -2.18
C VAL A 128 5.15 -20.38 -1.57
N SER A 129 6.06 -20.66 -0.65
CA SER A 129 6.10 -21.91 0.12
C SER A 129 5.23 -21.79 1.37
N VAL A 130 4.13 -22.52 1.43
CA VAL A 130 3.25 -22.59 2.61
C VAL A 130 3.75 -23.70 3.54
N LEU A 131 4.12 -23.31 4.77
CA LEU A 131 4.71 -24.18 5.77
C LEU A 131 3.64 -24.76 6.71
N PRO A 132 3.84 -25.99 7.24
CA PRO A 132 2.99 -26.57 8.28
C PRO A 132 2.87 -25.65 9.52
N ALA A 133 1.74 -25.74 10.24
CA ALA A 133 1.47 -24.88 11.40
C ALA A 133 2.54 -24.99 12.51
N ASN A 134 3.16 -26.16 12.67
CA ASN A 134 4.24 -26.43 13.63
C ASN A 134 5.64 -26.30 13.02
N TYR A 135 5.82 -25.53 11.95
CA TYR A 135 7.10 -25.36 11.27
C TYR A 135 7.58 -23.91 11.36
N TRP A 136 8.76 -23.69 11.94
CA TRP A 136 9.40 -22.37 11.93
C TRP A 136 10.23 -22.19 10.66
N GLY A 137 10.13 -21.02 10.01
CA GLY A 137 10.77 -20.74 8.72
C GLY A 137 12.29 -20.52 8.74
N GLY A 138 12.91 -20.36 9.91
CA GLY A 138 14.34 -20.04 10.02
C GLY A 138 14.64 -18.53 9.95
N GLU A 139 15.90 -18.18 10.17
CA GLU A 139 16.39 -16.81 10.26
C GLU A 139 16.29 -16.04 8.93
N GLU A 140 16.58 -16.68 7.80
CA GLU A 140 16.54 -16.01 6.48
C GLU A 140 15.10 -15.74 5.99
N ARG A 141 14.11 -16.48 6.51
CA ARG A 141 12.73 -16.47 5.99
C ARG A 141 11.77 -15.73 6.92
N GLN A 142 11.73 -16.11 8.19
CA GLN A 142 10.77 -15.61 9.19
C GLN A 142 11.37 -15.63 10.61
N PRO A 143 12.43 -14.83 10.87
CA PRO A 143 13.17 -14.89 12.13
C PRO A 143 12.30 -14.54 13.34
N SER A 144 11.55 -13.44 13.26
CA SER A 144 10.71 -12.92 14.35
C SER A 144 9.55 -13.84 14.72
N LEU A 145 9.04 -14.65 13.79
CA LEU A 145 7.91 -15.54 14.02
C LEU A 145 8.23 -16.76 14.89
N LEU A 146 9.51 -17.00 15.24
CA LEU A 146 9.84 -18.01 16.24
C LEU A 146 9.14 -17.72 17.58
N ALA A 147 8.94 -16.44 17.93
CA ALA A 147 8.26 -16.03 19.15
C ALA A 147 6.78 -16.44 19.21
N ALA A 148 6.15 -16.77 18.07
CA ALA A 148 4.79 -17.31 18.04
C ALA A 148 4.71 -18.75 18.58
N PHE A 149 5.83 -19.49 18.57
CA PHE A 149 5.91 -20.86 19.09
C PHE A 149 6.12 -20.90 20.62
N VAL A 150 6.39 -19.75 21.25
CA VAL A 150 6.39 -19.61 22.71
C VAL A 150 4.94 -19.46 23.19
N LYS A 151 4.44 -20.46 23.92
CA LYS A 151 3.04 -20.61 24.30
C LYS A 151 2.88 -20.70 25.83
N PRO A 152 2.74 -19.57 26.54
CA PRO A 152 2.69 -19.57 28.00
C PRO A 152 1.42 -20.22 28.58
N ASN A 153 0.30 -20.13 27.85
CA ASN A 153 -1.01 -20.61 28.33
C ASN A 153 -1.31 -22.07 27.94
N GLY A 154 -0.27 -22.88 27.68
CA GLY A 154 -0.43 -24.30 27.36
C GLY A 154 -0.68 -25.14 28.61
N VAL A 155 -1.51 -26.18 28.51
CA VAL A 155 -1.90 -27.01 29.68
C VAL A 155 -0.68 -27.67 30.32
N TYR A 156 0.27 -28.13 29.51
CA TYR A 156 1.51 -28.73 30.01
C TYR A 156 2.44 -27.69 30.66
N VAL A 157 2.48 -26.46 30.12
CA VAL A 157 3.26 -25.35 30.68
C VAL A 157 2.70 -24.96 32.05
N GLU A 158 1.38 -24.83 32.19
CA GLU A 158 0.72 -24.59 33.48
C GLU A 158 1.07 -25.67 34.53
N SER A 159 1.09 -26.95 34.14
CA SER A 159 1.48 -28.05 35.02
C SER A 159 2.94 -27.93 35.48
N LEU A 160 3.87 -27.60 34.58
CA LEU A 160 5.28 -27.39 34.93
C LEU A 160 5.47 -26.19 35.85
N VAL A 161 4.83 -25.05 35.57
CA VAL A 161 4.90 -23.85 36.42
C VAL A 161 4.31 -24.12 37.81
N ARG A 162 3.25 -24.93 37.91
CA ARG A 162 2.73 -25.39 39.20
C ARG A 162 3.76 -26.23 39.97
N LYS A 163 4.52 -27.10 39.31
CA LYS A 163 5.61 -27.86 39.96
C LYS A 163 6.74 -26.93 40.41
N VAL A 164 7.07 -25.90 39.64
CA VAL A 164 8.06 -24.87 40.04
C VAL A 164 7.65 -24.18 41.33
N ALA A 165 6.37 -23.78 41.45
CA ALA A 165 5.84 -23.19 42.68
C ALA A 165 6.03 -24.10 43.90
N LEU A 166 5.83 -25.41 43.73
CA LEU A 166 6.01 -26.41 44.80
C LEU A 166 7.49 -26.61 45.15
N THR A 167 8.39 -26.60 44.16
CA THR A 167 9.85 -26.70 44.37
C THR A 167 10.38 -25.49 45.16
N LEU A 168 9.92 -24.28 44.83
CA LEU A 168 10.27 -23.06 45.56
C LEU A 168 9.73 -23.08 47.01
N GLU A 169 8.51 -23.58 47.22
CA GLU A 169 7.91 -23.74 48.55
C GLU A 169 8.70 -24.73 49.42
N LYS A 170 9.06 -25.89 48.88
CA LYS A 170 9.89 -26.90 49.57
C LYS A 170 11.26 -26.35 49.97
N ALA A 171 11.86 -25.50 49.15
CA ALA A 171 13.16 -24.88 49.42
C ALA A 171 13.07 -23.64 50.34
N GLY A 172 11.89 -23.26 50.82
CA GLY A 172 11.72 -22.14 51.75
C GLY A 172 11.66 -20.75 51.10
N HIS A 173 11.48 -20.66 49.78
CA HIS A 173 11.43 -19.40 49.02
C HIS A 173 9.98 -18.95 48.67
N GLY A 174 9.00 -19.55 49.33
CA GLY A 174 7.57 -19.30 49.12
C GLY A 174 7.02 -19.91 47.84
N ARG A 175 5.68 -19.89 47.70
CA ARG A 175 4.96 -20.51 46.57
C ARG A 175 4.69 -19.56 45.41
N ALA A 176 4.93 -18.26 45.57
CA ALA A 176 4.65 -17.26 44.55
C ALA A 176 5.63 -17.37 43.36
N VAL A 177 5.05 -17.30 42.16
CA VAL A 177 5.74 -17.30 40.85
C VAL A 177 5.27 -16.05 40.12
N ASP A 178 5.72 -14.90 40.63
CA ASP A 178 5.15 -13.56 40.46
C ASP A 178 6.04 -12.64 39.59
N GLY A 179 6.84 -13.24 38.70
CA GLY A 179 7.73 -12.52 37.79
C GLY A 179 8.72 -11.62 38.53
N TYR A 180 8.60 -10.32 38.30
CA TYR A 180 9.49 -9.28 38.83
C TYR A 180 8.95 -8.53 40.06
N GLN A 181 7.79 -8.93 40.60
CA GLN A 181 7.11 -8.19 41.69
C GLN A 181 7.95 -8.06 42.98
N SER A 182 8.90 -8.96 43.22
CA SER A 182 9.77 -8.88 44.39
C SER A 182 10.80 -7.75 44.32
N ASN A 183 11.02 -7.14 43.15
CA ASN A 183 12.03 -6.10 42.91
C ASN A 183 13.46 -6.52 43.34
N THR A 184 13.78 -7.80 43.16
CA THR A 184 15.09 -8.42 43.46
C THR A 184 15.52 -9.28 42.27
N ARG A 185 16.82 -9.38 41.98
CA ARG A 185 17.32 -10.28 40.91
C ARG A 185 17.33 -11.75 41.35
N GLU A 186 17.35 -11.97 42.65
CA GLU A 186 17.42 -13.26 43.34
C GLU A 186 16.18 -14.12 43.08
N LYS A 187 14.98 -13.53 43.12
CA LYS A 187 13.72 -14.27 42.93
C LYS A 187 13.56 -14.80 41.50
N PRO A 188 13.74 -14.01 40.42
CA PRO A 188 13.82 -14.53 39.05
C PRO A 188 14.91 -15.60 38.89
N TYR A 189 16.07 -15.42 39.52
CA TYR A 189 17.15 -16.40 39.47
C TYR A 189 16.74 -17.76 40.05
N LEU A 190 16.14 -17.76 41.25
CA LEU A 190 15.63 -18.96 41.92
C LEU A 190 14.50 -19.61 41.11
N MET A 191 13.63 -18.81 40.50
CA MET A 191 12.56 -19.26 39.62
C MET A 191 13.12 -20.04 38.42
N LEU A 192 14.16 -19.53 37.76
CA LEU A 192 14.84 -20.24 36.66
C LEU A 192 15.52 -21.53 37.12
N ALA A 193 16.19 -21.50 38.27
CA ALA A 193 16.84 -22.69 38.84
C ALA A 193 15.82 -23.77 39.24
N ALA A 194 14.67 -23.38 39.78
CA ALA A 194 13.59 -24.31 40.10
C ALA A 194 12.95 -24.89 38.83
N LEU A 195 12.76 -24.07 37.79
CA LEU A 195 12.30 -24.52 36.47
C LEU A 195 13.27 -25.54 35.85
N TRP A 196 14.58 -25.30 35.97
CA TRP A 196 15.60 -26.24 35.54
C TRP A 196 15.43 -27.61 36.20
N ASN A 197 15.32 -27.64 37.53
CA ASN A 197 15.17 -28.89 38.29
C ASN A 197 13.88 -29.63 37.92
N VAL A 198 12.76 -28.91 37.76
CA VAL A 198 11.47 -29.50 37.34
C VAL A 198 11.58 -30.14 35.96
N LEU A 199 12.17 -29.45 34.99
CA LEU A 199 12.30 -29.98 33.63
C LEU A 199 13.32 -31.14 33.54
N PHE A 200 14.39 -31.12 34.34
CA PHE A 200 15.32 -32.23 34.47
C PHE A 200 14.60 -33.50 34.96
N GLN A 201 13.65 -33.37 35.90
CA GLN A 201 12.86 -34.48 36.43
C GLN A 201 11.86 -35.07 35.41
N GLU A 202 11.54 -34.35 34.32
CA GLU A 202 10.66 -34.88 33.27
C GLU A 202 11.33 -35.95 32.38
N LYS A 203 12.64 -36.22 32.57
CA LYS A 203 13.43 -37.27 31.89
C LYS A 203 13.22 -37.27 30.37
N LEU A 204 13.43 -36.12 29.73
CA LEU A 204 13.25 -35.97 28.28
C LEU A 204 14.41 -36.61 27.52
N ALA A 205 14.12 -37.31 26.42
CA ALA A 205 15.13 -37.85 25.52
C ALA A 205 15.53 -36.83 24.45
N TYR A 206 16.84 -36.69 24.19
CA TYR A 206 17.34 -35.79 23.16
C TYR A 206 17.11 -36.33 21.75
N VAL A 207 16.72 -35.44 20.83
CA VAL A 207 16.66 -35.73 19.39
C VAL A 207 17.47 -34.70 18.63
N SER A 208 18.37 -35.17 17.76
CA SER A 208 19.22 -34.28 16.96
C SER A 208 18.39 -33.44 15.95
N PRO A 209 18.63 -32.12 15.86
CA PRO A 209 17.99 -31.28 14.86
C PRO A 209 18.55 -31.54 13.46
N PRO A 210 17.81 -31.23 12.38
CA PRO A 210 18.34 -31.20 11.02
C PRO A 210 19.51 -30.22 10.86
N LYS A 211 20.48 -30.56 9.99
CA LYS A 211 21.61 -29.68 9.67
C LYS A 211 21.12 -28.37 9.03
N GLY A 212 21.62 -27.24 9.51
CA GLY A 212 21.28 -25.91 8.97
C GLY A 212 19.88 -25.40 9.34
N PHE A 213 19.28 -25.93 10.42
CA PHE A 213 17.94 -25.50 10.88
C PHE A 213 17.87 -24.01 11.21
N ALA A 214 18.98 -23.37 11.62
CA ALA A 214 18.98 -21.93 11.90
C ALA A 214 18.60 -21.11 10.65
N LYS A 215 19.10 -21.48 9.46
CA LYS A 215 18.84 -20.76 8.20
C LYS A 215 17.47 -21.07 7.61
N ARG A 216 17.18 -22.37 7.45
CA ARG A 216 15.96 -22.83 6.76
C ARG A 216 14.83 -23.22 7.71
N GLY A 217 15.05 -23.17 9.01
CA GLY A 217 14.04 -23.58 9.99
C GLY A 217 13.88 -25.09 10.10
N GLN A 218 12.91 -25.50 10.92
CA GLN A 218 12.58 -26.90 11.18
C GLN A 218 11.16 -27.03 11.73
N ARG A 219 10.65 -28.27 11.77
CA ARG A 219 9.48 -28.60 12.60
C ARG A 219 9.82 -28.41 14.07
N VAL A 220 8.86 -27.85 14.79
CA VAL A 220 8.91 -27.57 16.21
C VAL A 220 7.92 -28.51 16.90
N ARG A 221 8.37 -29.22 17.92
CA ARG A 221 7.48 -29.93 18.84
C ARG A 221 7.02 -28.94 19.90
N LEU A 222 5.71 -28.72 19.98
CA LEU A 222 5.14 -27.83 20.99
C LEU A 222 5.10 -28.54 22.36
N ALA A 223 4.83 -27.78 23.42
CA ALA A 223 4.79 -28.30 24.79
C ALA A 223 3.88 -29.54 24.94
N ALA A 224 2.72 -29.55 24.30
CA ALA A 224 1.84 -30.71 24.26
C ALA A 224 2.54 -31.94 23.62
N ASP A 225 3.15 -31.79 22.45
CA ASP A 225 3.86 -32.87 21.77
C ASP A 225 5.02 -33.44 22.61
N ILE A 226 5.77 -32.56 23.30
CA ILE A 226 6.86 -32.97 24.21
C ILE A 226 6.31 -33.76 25.39
N SER A 227 5.19 -33.32 25.97
CA SER A 227 4.50 -34.05 27.06
C SER A 227 4.10 -35.48 26.65
N HIS A 228 3.65 -35.64 25.40
CA HIS A 228 3.23 -36.93 24.86
C HIS A 228 4.42 -37.83 24.46
N SER A 229 5.40 -37.28 23.75
CA SER A 229 6.50 -38.03 23.15
C SER A 229 7.70 -38.22 24.07
N ARG A 230 7.84 -37.39 25.12
CA ARG A 230 9.00 -37.31 26.00
C ARG A 230 10.33 -37.10 25.25
N MET A 231 10.27 -36.45 24.09
CA MET A 231 11.42 -36.16 23.24
C MET A 231 11.52 -34.67 22.94
N ALA A 232 12.73 -34.12 22.92
CA ALA A 232 12.97 -32.72 22.56
C ALA A 232 14.32 -32.54 21.84
N ALA A 233 14.34 -31.71 20.80
CA ALA A 233 15.57 -31.14 20.23
C ALA A 233 15.94 -29.82 20.93
N CYS A 234 17.11 -29.25 20.61
CA CYS A 234 17.59 -27.99 21.22
C CYS A 234 16.61 -26.80 21.07
N LEU A 235 15.97 -26.66 19.91
CA LEU A 235 14.96 -25.62 19.70
C LEU A 235 13.66 -25.90 20.47
N ASP A 236 13.23 -27.17 20.50
CA ASP A 236 12.00 -27.61 21.18
C ASP A 236 12.12 -27.34 22.69
N SER A 237 13.25 -27.71 23.30
CA SER A 237 13.52 -27.46 24.72
C SER A 237 13.64 -25.95 25.00
N SER A 238 14.31 -25.20 24.13
CA SER A 238 14.40 -23.73 24.26
C SER A 238 13.04 -23.05 24.27
N LEU A 239 12.14 -23.47 23.38
CA LEU A 239 10.77 -22.95 23.31
C LEU A 239 9.92 -23.37 24.51
N LEU A 240 10.09 -24.60 25.03
CA LEU A 240 9.43 -25.06 26.24
C LEU A 240 9.86 -24.25 27.46
N PHE A 241 11.17 -24.04 27.63
CA PHE A 241 11.72 -23.18 28.68
C PHE A 241 11.19 -21.76 28.55
N ALA A 242 11.28 -21.15 27.38
CA ALA A 242 10.77 -19.80 27.14
C ALA A 242 9.26 -19.69 27.44
N SER A 243 8.48 -20.71 27.12
CA SER A 243 7.04 -20.74 27.40
C SER A 243 6.75 -20.78 28.89
N CYS A 244 7.51 -21.58 29.65
CA CYS A 244 7.41 -21.61 31.12
C CYS A 244 7.87 -20.29 31.74
N ILE A 245 8.99 -19.74 31.28
CA ILE A 245 9.53 -18.45 31.75
C ILE A 245 8.50 -17.33 31.56
N GLU A 246 7.87 -17.26 30.38
CA GLU A 246 6.82 -16.27 30.09
C GLU A 246 5.59 -16.50 30.98
N ALA A 247 5.17 -17.75 31.17
CA ALA A 247 4.06 -18.10 32.07
C ALA A 247 4.34 -17.79 33.55
N MET A 248 5.62 -17.75 33.94
CA MET A 248 6.10 -17.36 35.26
C MET A 248 6.17 -15.84 35.45
N GLY A 249 5.84 -15.05 34.41
CA GLY A 249 5.88 -13.60 34.43
C GLY A 249 7.28 -12.99 34.23
N LEU A 250 8.24 -13.76 33.70
CA LEU A 250 9.58 -13.29 33.37
C LEU A 250 9.72 -13.07 31.86
N ASN A 251 10.64 -12.20 31.44
CA ASN A 251 10.93 -11.88 30.06
C ASN A 251 11.93 -12.90 29.46
N PRO A 252 11.51 -13.84 28.60
CA PRO A 252 12.39 -14.85 28.02
C PRO A 252 13.16 -14.33 26.81
N VAL A 253 14.31 -14.95 26.58
CA VAL A 253 15.07 -14.84 25.34
C VAL A 253 15.41 -16.22 24.79
N ILE A 254 15.53 -16.34 23.47
CA ILE A 254 16.00 -17.56 22.79
C ILE A 254 17.20 -17.20 21.94
N ALA A 255 18.35 -17.80 22.24
CA ALA A 255 19.58 -17.63 21.48
C ALA A 255 19.79 -18.78 20.50
N ILE A 256 20.21 -18.45 19.28
CA ILE A 256 20.41 -19.40 18.18
C ILE A 256 21.81 -19.23 17.63
N THR A 257 22.49 -20.35 17.46
CA THR A 257 23.73 -20.51 16.72
C THR A 257 23.47 -21.34 15.46
N LYS A 258 24.46 -21.48 14.57
CA LYS A 258 24.33 -22.25 13.33
C LYS A 258 23.86 -23.70 13.53
N GLU A 259 24.19 -24.31 14.67
CA GLU A 259 23.94 -25.74 14.95
C GLU A 259 23.19 -25.99 16.26
N HIS A 260 22.89 -24.95 17.05
CA HIS A 260 22.36 -25.11 18.40
C HIS A 260 21.43 -23.97 18.81
N ALA A 261 20.48 -24.23 19.71
CA ALA A 261 19.59 -23.24 20.29
C ALA A 261 19.51 -23.43 21.80
N PHE A 262 19.40 -22.33 22.54
CA PHE A 262 19.32 -22.31 23.99
C PHE A 262 18.48 -21.11 24.46
N ALA A 263 18.12 -21.05 25.74
CA ALA A 263 17.19 -20.05 26.28
C ALA A 263 17.78 -19.29 27.47
N GLY A 264 17.07 -18.24 27.86
CA GLY A 264 17.35 -17.47 29.05
C GLY A 264 16.20 -16.57 29.44
N ALA A 265 16.42 -15.79 30.50
CA ALA A 265 15.49 -14.76 30.91
C ALA A 265 16.22 -13.59 31.54
N TRP A 266 15.59 -12.41 31.47
CA TRP A 266 16.02 -11.25 32.22
C TRP A 266 15.78 -11.46 33.71
N LEU A 267 16.71 -10.99 34.55
CA LEU A 267 16.56 -10.95 36.02
C LEU A 267 15.89 -9.67 36.52
N ILE A 268 15.60 -8.74 35.61
CA ILE A 268 14.91 -7.47 35.82
C ILE A 268 13.83 -7.33 34.73
N ASP A 269 12.82 -6.48 34.93
CA ASP A 269 11.75 -6.26 33.94
C ASP A 269 12.23 -5.35 32.78
N GLU A 270 13.16 -5.89 32.00
CA GLU A 270 13.79 -5.23 30.85
C GLU A 270 13.71 -6.11 29.60
N LYS A 271 14.10 -5.53 28.46
CA LYS A 271 14.12 -6.21 27.16
C LYS A 271 15.16 -5.62 26.22
N LEU A 272 15.48 -6.34 25.15
CA LEU A 272 16.32 -5.80 24.08
C LEU A 272 15.60 -4.68 23.29
N PRO A 273 16.34 -3.67 22.78
CA PRO A 273 15.76 -2.58 22.00
C PRO A 273 15.17 -3.04 20.66
N ILE A 274 15.72 -4.11 20.10
CA ILE A 274 15.26 -4.76 18.86
C ILE A 274 14.84 -6.19 19.16
N LEU A 275 13.87 -6.70 18.40
CA LEU A 275 13.26 -8.02 18.61
C LEU A 275 14.25 -9.15 18.37
N THR A 276 14.98 -9.07 17.25
CA THR A 276 16.06 -9.99 16.89
C THR A 276 17.37 -9.23 16.91
N ASN A 277 18.31 -9.63 17.75
CA ASN A 277 19.64 -9.04 17.85
C ASN A 277 20.69 -10.07 17.41
N ASP A 278 21.48 -9.73 16.42
CA ASP A 278 22.55 -10.54 15.85
C ASP A 278 23.94 -10.18 16.41
N ASP A 279 24.06 -9.16 17.27
CA ASP A 279 25.30 -8.79 17.95
C ASP A 279 25.50 -9.59 19.26
N PRO A 280 26.37 -10.61 19.29
CA PRO A 280 26.65 -11.37 20.49
C PRO A 280 27.32 -10.53 21.59
N GLN A 281 27.97 -9.40 21.26
CA GLN A 281 28.62 -8.54 22.25
C GLN A 281 27.59 -7.83 23.13
N ASP A 282 26.46 -7.41 22.56
CA ASP A 282 25.37 -6.81 23.35
C ASP A 282 24.79 -7.83 24.33
N VAL A 283 24.59 -9.07 23.88
CA VAL A 283 24.13 -10.18 24.73
C VAL A 283 25.12 -10.46 25.87
N ARG A 284 26.42 -10.57 25.55
CA ARG A 284 27.47 -10.79 26.56
C ARG A 284 27.50 -9.69 27.62
N LYS A 285 27.40 -8.42 27.21
CA LYS A 285 27.36 -7.28 28.16
C LYS A 285 26.20 -7.40 29.15
N ARG A 286 25.01 -7.83 28.71
CA ARG A 286 23.85 -8.02 29.61
C ARG A 286 24.04 -9.21 30.56
N VAL A 287 24.69 -10.27 30.08
CA VAL A 287 25.07 -11.43 30.92
C VAL A 287 26.12 -11.06 31.96
N ASP A 288 27.12 -10.25 31.58
CA ASP A 288 28.19 -9.78 32.45
C ASP A 288 27.68 -8.78 33.51
N ASN A 289 26.77 -7.89 33.11
CA ASN A 289 26.06 -6.97 34.02
C ASN A 289 25.08 -7.68 34.96
N ARG A 290 24.87 -8.99 34.82
CA ARG A 290 23.89 -9.78 35.59
C ARG A 290 22.44 -9.32 35.37
N ASP A 291 22.14 -8.73 34.22
CA ASP A 291 20.78 -8.33 33.84
C ASP A 291 20.07 -9.50 33.15
N LEU A 292 20.82 -10.33 32.42
CA LEU A 292 20.34 -11.46 31.63
C LEU A 292 21.03 -12.76 32.05
N VAL A 293 20.28 -13.86 32.15
CA VAL A 293 20.84 -15.20 32.36
C VAL A 293 20.48 -16.08 31.18
N LEU A 294 21.49 -16.74 30.60
CA LEU A 294 21.35 -17.75 29.56
C LEU A 294 21.86 -19.09 30.08
N PHE A 295 21.23 -20.17 29.64
CA PHE A 295 21.57 -21.54 30.04
C PHE A 295 21.30 -22.52 28.90
N GLU A 296 22.14 -23.55 28.79
CA GLU A 296 22.07 -24.57 27.74
C GLU A 296 20.92 -25.53 28.06
N THR A 297 19.85 -25.50 27.26
CA THR A 297 18.58 -26.17 27.56
C THR A 297 18.58 -27.67 27.28
N THR A 298 19.52 -28.20 26.49
CA THR A 298 19.58 -29.64 26.19
C THR A 298 20.19 -30.46 27.30
N LEU A 299 20.99 -29.91 28.21
CA LEU A 299 21.56 -30.68 29.32
C LEU A 299 20.49 -31.29 30.26
N VAL A 300 19.22 -30.86 30.19
CA VAL A 300 18.10 -31.52 30.88
C VAL A 300 17.78 -32.91 30.37
N THR A 301 18.28 -33.29 29.19
CA THR A 301 18.10 -34.63 28.62
C THR A 301 19.22 -35.60 29.04
N ASN A 302 20.17 -35.17 29.87
CA ASN A 302 21.26 -36.03 30.31
C ASN A 302 20.78 -37.03 31.37
N ASP A 303 21.33 -38.25 31.32
CA ASP A 303 21.05 -39.30 32.30
C ASP A 303 21.61 -38.97 33.69
N SER A 304 22.70 -38.18 33.75
CA SER A 304 23.33 -37.74 34.99
C SER A 304 22.84 -36.34 35.41
N PRO A 305 22.59 -36.08 36.71
CA PRO A 305 22.16 -34.77 37.20
C PRO A 305 23.12 -33.65 36.79
N VAL A 306 22.62 -32.68 36.01
CA VAL A 306 23.34 -31.45 35.65
C VAL A 306 22.72 -30.27 36.40
N THR A 307 23.55 -29.47 37.04
CA THR A 307 23.07 -28.31 37.81
C THR A 307 22.75 -27.13 36.89
N PHE A 308 21.90 -26.21 37.36
CA PHE A 308 21.61 -24.97 36.65
C PHE A 308 22.87 -24.13 36.38
N GLU A 309 23.82 -24.11 37.33
CA GLU A 309 25.10 -23.41 37.15
C GLU A 309 25.94 -24.00 36.02
N GLN A 310 26.03 -25.34 35.94
CA GLN A 310 26.71 -26.00 34.83
C GLN A 310 26.06 -25.63 33.49
N ALA A 311 24.73 -25.61 33.42
CA ALA A 311 24.01 -25.21 32.20
C ALA A 311 24.30 -23.76 31.79
N ARG A 312 24.44 -22.84 32.75
CA ARG A 312 24.85 -21.44 32.50
C ARG A 312 26.28 -21.35 31.97
N ASP A 313 27.22 -22.09 32.55
CA ASP A 313 28.62 -22.11 32.11
C ASP A 313 28.76 -22.66 30.68
N HIS A 314 27.97 -23.68 30.33
CA HIS A 314 27.88 -24.17 28.96
C HIS A 314 27.32 -23.12 28.00
N ALA A 315 26.27 -22.39 28.37
CA ALA A 315 25.75 -21.30 27.55
C ALA A 315 26.75 -20.14 27.37
N ARG A 316 27.53 -19.81 28.41
CA ARG A 316 28.62 -18.85 28.31
C ARG A 316 29.68 -19.28 27.30
N THR A 317 30.02 -20.57 27.27
CA THR A 317 30.95 -21.12 26.29
C THR A 317 30.43 -20.96 24.86
N LEU A 318 29.12 -21.18 24.63
CA LEU A 318 28.48 -20.99 23.32
C LEU A 318 28.48 -19.52 22.84
N LEU A 319 28.65 -18.56 23.74
CA LEU A 319 28.75 -17.13 23.46
C LEU A 319 30.17 -16.57 23.50
N ALA A 320 31.19 -17.41 23.71
CA ALA A 320 32.57 -16.95 23.80
C ALA A 320 33.02 -16.23 22.51
N GLU A 321 33.99 -15.32 22.62
CA GLU A 321 34.51 -14.51 21.50
C GLU A 321 34.96 -15.38 20.31
N GLU A 322 35.54 -16.53 20.61
CA GLU A 322 36.02 -17.51 19.63
C GLU A 322 34.90 -18.11 18.77
N LEU A 323 33.66 -18.09 19.27
CA LEU A 323 32.48 -18.67 18.62
C LEU A 323 31.52 -17.61 18.05
N GLU A 324 31.87 -16.33 18.04
CA GLU A 324 31.03 -15.26 17.49
C GLU A 324 30.57 -15.57 16.05
N SER A 325 31.46 -16.14 15.22
CA SER A 325 31.13 -16.53 13.84
C SER A 325 30.06 -17.63 13.72
N LYS A 326 29.72 -18.30 14.82
CA LYS A 326 28.65 -19.31 14.90
C LYS A 326 27.35 -18.76 15.45
N PHE A 327 27.38 -17.63 16.17
CA PHE A 327 26.18 -16.97 16.64
C PHE A 327 25.34 -16.49 15.45
N VAL A 328 24.03 -16.62 15.54
CA VAL A 328 23.09 -16.20 14.49
C VAL A 328 22.25 -15.05 15.01
N MET A 329 21.49 -15.27 16.07
CA MET A 329 20.66 -14.24 16.68
C MET A 329 20.19 -14.63 18.09
N VAL A 330 19.81 -13.64 18.88
CA VAL A 330 18.93 -13.79 20.03
C VAL A 330 17.58 -13.13 19.74
N ILE A 331 16.50 -13.78 20.17
CA ILE A 331 15.14 -13.31 20.02
C ILE A 331 14.60 -12.97 21.41
N ASP A 332 14.21 -11.72 21.60
CA ASP A 332 13.57 -11.26 22.84
C ASP A 332 12.05 -11.39 22.73
N ILE A 333 11.47 -12.26 23.56
CA ILE A 333 10.05 -12.61 23.48
C ILE A 333 9.18 -11.46 24.00
N ALA A 334 9.62 -10.73 25.03
CA ALA A 334 8.90 -9.57 25.54
C ALA A 334 8.83 -8.44 24.50
N GLN A 335 9.91 -8.24 23.73
CA GLN A 335 9.92 -7.31 22.60
C GLN A 335 9.05 -7.82 21.43
N ALA A 336 8.97 -9.12 21.20
CA ALA A 336 8.04 -9.71 20.24
C ALA A 336 6.57 -9.47 20.63
N ARG A 337 6.21 -9.59 21.92
CA ARG A 337 4.87 -9.25 22.41
C ARG A 337 4.55 -7.77 22.25
N ALA A 338 5.53 -6.89 22.50
CA ALA A 338 5.36 -5.45 22.28
C ALA A 338 5.11 -5.10 20.80
N GLN A 339 5.59 -5.92 19.86
CA GLN A 339 5.30 -5.83 18.43
C GLN A 339 4.06 -6.64 18.01
N SER A 340 3.22 -7.04 18.97
CA SER A 340 1.98 -7.79 18.75
C SER A 340 2.17 -9.18 18.09
N ILE A 341 3.35 -9.80 18.22
CA ILE A 341 3.52 -11.21 17.86
C ILE A 341 2.89 -12.08 18.95
N LYS A 342 1.73 -12.64 18.64
CA LYS A 342 0.93 -13.48 19.54
C LYS A 342 1.36 -14.95 19.46
N PRO A 343 1.22 -15.70 20.58
CA PRO A 343 1.34 -17.15 20.56
C PRO A 343 0.40 -17.81 19.54
N LEU A 344 0.86 -18.89 18.92
CA LEU A 344 0.08 -19.68 17.96
C LEU A 344 -1.19 -20.23 18.63
N SER A 345 -2.35 -20.01 18.02
CA SER A 345 -3.61 -20.56 18.54
C SER A 345 -3.77 -22.02 18.11
N THR A 346 -3.59 -22.96 19.04
CA THR A 346 -3.85 -24.40 18.82
C THR A 346 -4.72 -24.96 19.95
N VAL A 347 -5.55 -25.96 19.66
CA VAL A 347 -6.38 -26.66 20.65
C VAL A 347 -5.52 -27.71 21.37
N GLU A 348 -5.50 -27.68 22.70
CA GLU A 348 -4.81 -28.67 23.54
C GLU A 348 -5.85 -29.45 24.37
N GLU A 349 -5.80 -30.78 24.34
CA GLU A 349 -6.67 -31.62 25.17
C GLU A 349 -6.10 -31.75 26.60
N LYS A 350 -6.94 -31.49 27.61
CA LYS A 350 -6.57 -31.71 29.02
C LYS A 350 -6.42 -33.20 29.30
N LYS A 351 -5.21 -33.63 29.67
CA LYS A 351 -4.98 -34.99 30.19
C LYS A 351 -5.16 -35.06 31.70
N VAL A 352 -5.57 -36.22 32.19
CA VAL A 352 -5.57 -36.56 33.62
C VAL A 352 -4.14 -36.85 34.05
N GLU A 353 -3.60 -36.06 34.97
CA GLU A 353 -2.28 -36.27 35.56
C GLU A 353 -2.25 -37.64 36.27
N LYS A 354 -1.37 -38.55 35.83
CA LYS A 354 -0.97 -39.69 36.64
C LYS A 354 0.23 -39.25 37.47
N THR A 355 0.03 -39.06 38.77
CA THR A 355 1.11 -38.97 39.75
C THR A 355 1.81 -40.32 39.82
N SER A 356 2.94 -40.46 39.15
CA SER A 356 3.86 -41.57 39.38
C SER A 356 4.71 -41.24 40.61
N ASP A 357 4.49 -41.97 41.70
CA ASP A 357 5.32 -42.00 42.91
C ASP A 357 6.69 -42.68 42.61
N GLU A 358 7.47 -42.14 41.68
CA GLU A 358 8.87 -42.56 41.52
C GLU A 358 9.79 -41.53 42.19
N GLU A 359 10.32 -41.92 43.35
CA GLU A 359 11.43 -41.25 44.04
C GLU A 359 12.57 -41.01 43.06
N THR A 360 12.69 -39.78 42.57
CA THR A 360 13.79 -39.30 41.74
C THR A 360 14.63 -38.34 42.57
N ALA A 361 15.95 -38.38 42.39
CA ALA A 361 16.89 -37.59 43.18
C ALA A 361 16.49 -36.10 43.18
N ASP A 362 16.19 -35.55 44.36
CA ASP A 362 15.91 -34.14 44.53
C ASP A 362 17.20 -33.35 44.27
N LEU A 363 17.22 -32.57 43.19
CA LEU A 363 18.25 -31.57 42.95
C LEU A 363 18.00 -30.39 43.89
N GLU A 364 18.97 -30.08 44.75
CA GLU A 364 18.92 -28.88 45.58
C GLU A 364 19.00 -27.61 44.71
N LEU A 365 18.35 -26.52 45.15
CA LEU A 365 18.51 -25.22 44.49
C LEU A 365 19.92 -24.69 44.72
N PRO A 366 20.55 -24.06 43.70
CA PRO A 366 21.90 -23.54 43.82
C PRO A 366 21.96 -22.35 44.79
N VAL A 367 23.13 -22.15 45.39
CA VAL A 367 23.42 -20.91 46.14
C VAL A 367 23.39 -19.74 45.16
N ILE A 368 22.65 -18.70 45.52
CA ILE A 368 22.48 -17.52 44.66
C ILE A 368 23.84 -16.81 44.55
N PRO A 369 24.35 -16.54 43.33
CA PRO A 369 25.57 -15.76 43.16
C PRO A 369 25.38 -14.32 43.66
N PRO A 370 26.45 -13.55 43.92
CA PRO A 370 26.31 -12.13 44.24
C PRO A 370 25.70 -11.39 43.04
N LEU A 371 24.47 -10.89 43.22
CA LEU A 371 23.71 -10.12 42.23
C LEU A 371 23.61 -8.65 42.71
N PRO A 372 23.73 -7.66 41.81
CA PRO A 372 23.53 -6.26 42.18
C PRO A 372 22.03 -5.99 42.46
N PRO A 373 21.71 -5.00 43.29
CA PRO A 373 20.32 -4.63 43.57
C PRO A 373 19.60 -4.10 42.32
N VAL A 374 18.28 -4.28 42.27
CA VAL A 374 17.43 -3.70 41.21
C VAL A 374 17.36 -2.19 41.41
N ARG A 375 17.69 -1.42 40.36
CA ARG A 375 17.69 0.04 40.42
C ARG A 375 16.26 0.58 40.48
N LYS A 376 16.04 1.77 41.05
CA LYS A 376 14.70 2.38 41.20
C LYS A 376 13.93 2.52 39.88
N ASP A 377 14.64 2.71 38.76
CA ASP A 377 14.07 2.80 37.42
C ASP A 377 13.76 1.43 36.79
N GLU A 378 14.34 0.36 37.32
CA GLU A 378 14.12 -1.05 36.92
C GLU A 378 13.04 -1.75 37.76
N GLN A 379 12.51 -1.07 38.80
CA GLN A 379 11.52 -1.66 39.71
C GLN A 379 10.13 -1.70 39.09
N VAL A 380 9.46 -2.84 39.25
CA VAL A 380 8.03 -2.98 38.96
C VAL A 380 7.24 -2.32 40.09
N VAL A 381 6.51 -1.28 39.72
CA VAL A 381 5.61 -0.53 40.60
C VAL A 381 4.17 -0.83 40.18
N GLU A 382 3.27 -0.91 41.14
CA GLU A 382 1.83 -1.06 40.87
C GLU A 382 1.34 0.10 39.99
N ASP A 383 0.57 -0.18 38.94
CA ASP A 383 0.10 0.81 37.96
C ASP A 383 -1.11 1.58 38.51
N THR A 384 -0.84 2.56 39.38
CA THR A 384 -1.80 3.54 39.90
C THR A 384 -1.67 4.87 39.15
N PRO A 385 -2.64 5.79 39.24
CA PRO A 385 -2.51 7.12 38.67
C PRO A 385 -1.23 7.83 39.12
N GLU A 386 -0.91 7.78 40.41
CA GLU A 386 0.26 8.43 41.01
C GLU A 386 1.57 7.84 40.49
N THR A 387 1.67 6.51 40.46
CA THR A 387 2.89 5.83 39.98
C THR A 387 3.07 5.96 38.48
N ARG A 388 1.98 6.12 37.71
CA ARG A 388 2.02 6.41 36.28
C ARG A 388 2.53 7.80 35.99
N ILE A 389 2.07 8.80 36.75
CA ILE A 389 2.60 10.17 36.68
C ILE A 389 4.08 10.18 37.04
N ASP A 390 4.47 9.49 38.11
CA ASP A 390 5.86 9.36 38.52
C ASP A 390 6.68 8.67 37.41
N THR A 391 6.16 7.62 36.78
CA THR A 391 6.81 6.95 35.64
C THR A 391 6.99 7.88 34.43
N TRP A 392 5.96 8.64 34.05
CA TRP A 392 6.06 9.63 32.97
C TRP A 392 7.06 10.73 33.32
N SER A 393 7.02 11.18 34.57
CA SER A 393 7.91 12.20 35.11
C SER A 393 9.36 11.73 35.06
N ARG A 394 9.67 10.50 35.50
CA ARG A 394 11.00 9.89 35.39
C ARG A 394 11.46 9.71 33.94
N LYS A 395 10.55 9.37 33.01
CA LYS A 395 10.89 9.28 31.57
C LYS A 395 11.26 10.63 30.95
N LEU A 396 10.70 11.72 31.46
CA LEU A 396 11.05 13.08 31.06
C LEU A 396 12.35 13.53 31.75
N LEU A 397 12.51 13.23 33.04
CA LEU A 397 13.68 13.57 33.83
C LEU A 397 14.74 12.44 33.79
N ASP A 398 15.56 12.43 32.73
CA ASP A 398 16.70 11.51 32.63
C ASP A 398 17.79 11.88 33.65
N LEU A 399 17.70 11.31 34.86
CA LEU A 399 18.72 11.43 35.91
C LEU A 399 19.88 10.44 35.72
N THR A 400 19.89 9.69 34.62
CA THR A 400 20.99 8.76 34.34
C THR A 400 22.21 9.50 33.81
N LYS A 401 23.37 8.85 33.91
CA LYS A 401 24.64 9.32 33.35
C LYS A 401 24.69 9.32 31.81
N LYS A 402 23.58 9.00 31.13
CA LYS A 402 23.43 9.21 29.68
C LYS A 402 23.07 10.67 29.37
N ASN A 403 22.43 11.37 30.31
CA ASN A 403 22.08 12.77 30.15
C ASN A 403 23.34 13.64 30.20
N ARG A 404 23.55 14.48 29.19
CA ARG A 404 24.72 15.39 29.10
C ARG A 404 24.70 16.51 30.13
N LEU A 405 23.52 16.83 30.68
CA LEU A 405 23.39 17.75 31.80
C LEU A 405 23.91 17.12 33.11
N LEU A 406 24.05 15.80 33.20
CA LEU A 406 24.68 15.15 34.35
C LEU A 406 26.07 14.62 34.02
N ASN A 407 26.29 14.12 32.81
CA ASN A 407 27.57 13.54 32.43
C ASN A 407 28.03 14.06 31.07
N PHE A 408 28.74 15.18 31.12
CA PHE A 408 29.46 15.73 29.98
C PHE A 408 30.70 14.89 29.68
N ASN A 409 30.68 14.22 28.52
CA ASN A 409 31.79 13.40 28.05
C ASN A 409 32.79 14.22 27.23
N ASP A 410 34.09 14.06 27.50
CA ASP A 410 35.20 14.67 26.75
C ASP A 410 35.23 14.36 25.25
N ARG A 411 34.55 13.28 24.82
CA ARG A 411 34.40 12.89 23.41
C ARG A 411 33.25 13.62 22.70
N ALA A 412 32.42 14.38 23.40
CA ALA A 412 31.32 15.12 22.80
C ALA A 412 31.83 16.19 21.82
N VAL A 413 31.02 16.48 20.80
CA VAL A 413 31.24 17.63 19.91
C VAL A 413 31.01 18.90 20.73
N ALA A 414 32.10 19.54 21.14
CA ALA A 414 32.13 20.71 22.02
C ALA A 414 33.44 21.49 21.83
N ILE A 415 33.43 22.80 22.13
CA ILE A 415 34.63 23.64 22.13
C ILE A 415 34.99 23.94 23.59
N LYS A 416 36.15 23.41 24.03
CA LYS A 416 36.70 23.67 25.36
C LYS A 416 37.50 24.96 25.33
N LEU A 417 37.10 25.94 26.11
CA LEU A 417 37.68 27.27 26.13
C LEU A 417 38.56 27.45 27.36
N TYR A 418 39.67 28.14 27.18
CA TYR A 418 40.56 28.56 28.24
C TYR A 418 40.34 30.05 28.51
N CYS A 419 39.67 30.35 29.62
CA CYS A 419 39.34 31.70 30.05
C CYS A 419 39.74 31.83 31.53
N PRO A 420 40.81 32.56 31.87
CA PRO A 420 41.24 32.72 33.25
C PRO A 420 40.35 33.63 34.11
N ASP A 421 39.43 34.36 33.47
CA ASP A 421 38.52 35.31 34.08
C ASP A 421 37.14 35.13 33.44
N ILE A 422 36.38 34.18 33.98
CA ILE A 422 35.08 33.77 33.42
C ILE A 422 34.00 34.82 33.75
N ALA A 423 34.04 35.43 34.93
CA ALA A 423 33.13 36.49 35.33
C ALA A 423 33.19 37.68 34.35
N THR A 424 34.38 38.26 34.12
CA THR A 424 34.51 39.39 33.17
C THR A 424 34.06 39.01 31.74
N MET A 425 34.26 37.76 31.33
CA MET A 425 33.83 37.29 30.01
C MET A 425 32.31 37.14 29.92
N GLU A 426 31.65 36.74 31.01
CA GLU A 426 30.19 36.69 31.16
C GLU A 426 29.60 38.10 31.07
N ASP A 427 30.12 39.07 31.83
CA ASP A 427 29.72 40.48 31.77
C ASP A 427 29.80 41.02 30.33
N MET A 428 30.91 40.72 29.63
CA MET A 428 31.09 41.14 28.24
C MET A 428 30.03 40.52 27.30
N LEU A 429 29.63 39.26 27.54
CA LEU A 429 28.56 38.60 26.77
C LEU A 429 27.19 39.19 27.08
N ALA A 430 26.91 39.50 28.35
CA ALA A 430 25.69 40.16 28.81
C ALA A 430 25.52 41.53 28.14
N ASP A 431 26.60 42.30 28.01
CA ASP A 431 26.68 43.56 27.25
C ASP A 431 26.57 43.41 25.71
N GLY A 432 26.38 42.18 25.21
CA GLY A 432 26.21 41.90 23.78
C GLY A 432 27.51 41.83 22.98
N THR A 433 28.67 41.68 23.64
CA THR A 433 29.95 41.48 22.95
C THR A 433 29.97 40.15 22.21
N LYS A 434 30.57 40.15 21.02
CA LYS A 434 30.78 38.94 20.20
C LYS A 434 32.22 38.49 20.27
N PHE A 435 32.44 37.21 20.57
CA PHE A 435 33.77 36.62 20.62
C PHE A 435 34.03 35.73 19.40
N LYS A 436 35.28 35.70 18.93
CA LYS A 436 35.76 34.70 17.97
C LYS A 436 36.63 33.65 18.67
N PHE A 437 36.73 32.46 18.10
CA PHE A 437 37.60 31.41 18.62
C PHE A 437 38.98 31.43 17.97
N GLN A 438 40.02 31.15 18.75
CA GLN A 438 41.38 30.93 18.29
C GLN A 438 41.93 29.64 18.93
N SER A 439 42.62 28.81 18.16
CA SER A 439 43.24 27.58 18.68
C SER A 439 44.41 27.89 19.61
N ALA A 440 44.59 27.08 20.65
CA ALA A 440 45.78 27.13 21.50
C ALA A 440 47.08 26.92 20.70
N GLN A 441 47.04 26.21 19.56
CA GLN A 441 48.21 26.03 18.67
C GLN A 441 48.63 27.31 17.93
N GLU A 442 47.75 28.30 17.87
CA GLU A 442 48.04 29.61 17.28
C GLU A 442 48.65 30.58 18.32
N SER A 443 48.91 30.09 19.54
CA SER A 443 49.58 30.84 20.58
C SER A 443 51.08 31.03 20.27
N PRO A 444 51.68 32.18 20.61
CA PRO A 444 53.13 32.40 20.52
C PRO A 444 53.97 31.39 21.31
N TYR A 445 53.35 30.66 22.25
CA TYR A 445 53.99 29.68 23.14
C TYR A 445 53.82 28.23 22.66
N PHE A 446 53.22 28.01 21.48
CA PHE A 446 53.11 26.69 20.89
C PHE A 446 54.49 26.24 20.36
N ASP A 447 54.95 25.08 20.84
CA ASP A 447 56.18 24.44 20.36
C ASP A 447 55.84 23.30 19.39
N PRO A 448 56.15 23.44 18.09
CA PRO A 448 55.86 22.41 17.08
C PRO A 448 56.59 21.08 17.30
N SER A 449 57.63 21.04 18.15
CA SER A 449 58.37 19.83 18.49
C SER A 449 57.65 18.94 19.52
N ARG A 450 56.64 19.47 20.21
CA ARG A 450 55.75 18.70 21.08
C ARG A 450 54.65 18.05 20.25
N ASP A 451 54.21 16.86 20.67
CA ASP A 451 53.13 16.14 20.00
C ASP A 451 51.90 17.06 19.87
N SER A 452 51.46 17.26 18.62
CA SER A 452 50.46 18.26 18.24
C SER A 452 49.09 18.04 18.91
N GLU A 453 48.83 16.82 19.40
CA GLU A 453 47.62 16.48 20.16
C GLU A 453 47.70 16.77 21.67
N VAL A 454 48.92 16.97 22.21
CA VAL A 454 49.17 17.04 23.65
C VAL A 454 49.26 18.49 24.17
N PHE A 455 49.51 19.48 23.31
CA PHE A 455 49.60 20.87 23.72
C PHE A 455 48.24 21.43 24.21
N ARG A 456 48.18 21.86 25.47
CA ARG A 456 47.03 22.54 26.10
C ARG A 456 47.55 23.66 26.98
N LEU A 457 46.87 24.82 26.99
CA LEU A 457 47.16 25.87 27.96
C LEU A 457 46.72 25.37 29.34
N GLN A 458 47.63 25.47 30.32
CA GLN A 458 47.42 25.00 31.69
C GLN A 458 47.13 26.16 32.63
N THR A 459 46.10 25.99 33.45
CA THR A 459 45.80 26.87 34.59
C THR A 459 46.96 26.81 35.58
N GLY A 460 47.59 27.96 35.88
CA GLY A 460 48.74 28.07 36.78
C GLY A 460 50.07 28.48 36.13
N SER A 461 50.17 28.55 34.79
CA SER A 461 51.29 29.21 34.12
C SER A 461 50.98 30.70 33.93
N ASP A 462 51.73 31.57 34.62
CA ASP A 462 51.52 33.03 34.55
C ASP A 462 51.56 33.56 33.11
N VAL A 463 52.44 33.00 32.28
CA VAL A 463 52.60 33.38 30.87
C VAL A 463 51.36 33.03 30.02
N HIS A 464 50.78 31.84 30.23
CA HIS A 464 49.55 31.45 29.52
C HIS A 464 48.33 32.25 30.00
N ARG A 465 48.29 32.58 31.30
CA ARG A 465 47.24 33.40 31.91
C ARG A 465 47.24 34.80 31.32
N GLU A 466 48.39 35.49 31.29
CA GLU A 466 48.51 36.84 30.72
C GLU A 466 48.14 36.89 29.23
N PHE A 467 48.53 35.87 28.46
CA PHE A 467 48.15 35.76 27.06
C PHE A 467 46.63 35.68 26.88
N ALA A 468 45.96 34.79 27.61
CA ALA A 468 44.52 34.63 27.50
C ALA A 468 43.76 35.89 27.96
N LEU A 469 44.20 36.55 29.05
CA LEU A 469 43.63 37.83 29.49
C LEU A 469 43.75 38.94 28.43
N ASN A 470 44.88 39.01 27.72
CA ASN A 470 45.04 39.94 26.60
C ASN A 470 44.13 39.61 25.41
N GLN A 471 43.87 38.33 25.14
CA GLN A 471 43.00 37.91 24.04
C GLN A 471 41.52 38.18 24.33
N ILE A 472 41.08 38.09 25.58
CA ILE A 472 39.72 38.48 26.00
C ILE A 472 39.47 39.96 25.67
N LYS A 473 40.43 40.86 25.96
CA LYS A 473 40.36 42.29 25.57
C LYS A 473 40.24 42.50 24.06
N ASN A 474 40.84 41.60 23.27
CA ASN A 474 40.73 41.58 21.81
C ASN A 474 39.47 40.86 21.29
N LYS A 475 38.55 40.47 22.17
CA LYS A 475 37.31 39.73 21.86
C LYS A 475 37.58 38.36 21.24
N VAL A 476 38.61 37.67 21.76
CA VAL A 476 39.03 36.33 21.32
C VAL A 476 39.03 35.36 22.51
N LEU A 477 38.35 34.23 22.34
CA LEU A 477 38.37 33.12 23.29
C LEU A 477 39.30 32.02 22.78
N ILE A 478 40.24 31.60 23.62
CA ILE A 478 41.20 30.57 23.25
C ILE A 478 40.57 29.19 23.46
N ALA A 479 40.59 28.35 22.41
CA ALA A 479 40.13 26.97 22.47
C ALA A 479 41.30 26.02 22.72
N ASN A 480 41.21 25.20 23.77
CA ASN A 480 42.19 24.18 24.13
C ASN A 480 42.07 22.93 23.22
N GLN A 481 42.10 23.13 21.91
CA GLN A 481 41.95 22.10 20.87
C GLN A 481 42.77 22.46 19.61
N PRO A 482 43.21 21.48 18.81
CA PRO A 482 43.90 21.73 17.53
C PRO A 482 43.04 22.50 16.52
N ILE A 483 43.68 23.22 15.59
CA ILE A 483 43.01 24.07 14.58
C ILE A 483 41.94 23.28 13.80
N LYS A 484 42.31 22.12 13.24
CA LYS A 484 41.39 21.26 12.47
C LYS A 484 40.18 20.79 13.29
N LYS A 485 40.39 20.52 14.58
CA LYS A 485 39.32 20.06 15.48
C LYS A 485 38.40 21.20 15.86
N LEU A 486 38.96 22.40 16.10
CA LEU A 486 38.19 23.62 16.37
C LEU A 486 37.29 23.99 15.18
N GLU A 487 37.82 23.98 13.95
CA GLU A 487 37.04 24.27 12.74
C GLU A 487 35.90 23.25 12.56
N LYS A 488 36.21 21.96 12.66
CA LYS A 488 35.21 20.88 12.58
C LYS A 488 34.11 21.05 13.62
N ASN A 489 34.49 21.19 14.90
CA ASN A 489 33.53 21.31 16.00
C ASN A 489 32.69 22.59 15.89
N SER A 490 33.27 23.71 15.47
CA SER A 490 32.54 24.98 15.28
C SER A 490 31.47 24.86 14.20
N VAL A 491 31.79 24.19 13.07
CA VAL A 491 30.84 23.96 11.98
C VAL A 491 29.77 22.94 12.37
N GLU A 492 30.15 21.85 13.03
CA GLU A 492 29.21 20.83 13.51
C GLU A 492 28.24 21.41 14.55
N LEU A 493 28.71 22.18 15.52
CA LEU A 493 27.86 22.87 16.50
C LEU A 493 26.94 23.90 15.83
N PHE A 494 27.44 24.68 14.87
CA PHE A 494 26.62 25.63 14.12
C PHE A 494 25.48 24.92 13.37
N ARG A 495 25.80 23.84 12.64
CA ARG A 495 24.79 23.04 11.93
C ARG A 495 23.80 22.40 12.89
N LYS A 496 24.30 21.82 13.98
CA LYS A 496 23.47 21.18 15.00
C LYS A 496 22.51 22.17 15.65
N ALA A 497 23.00 23.31 16.12
CA ALA A 497 22.15 24.33 16.75
C ALA A 497 21.07 24.84 15.77
N LYS A 498 21.43 25.04 14.51
CA LYS A 498 20.49 25.44 13.47
C LYS A 498 19.43 24.36 13.21
N ASN A 499 19.84 23.10 13.06
CA ASN A 499 18.92 21.98 12.85
C ASN A 499 18.01 21.77 14.07
N ASP A 500 18.56 21.79 15.29
CA ASP A 500 17.80 21.62 16.52
C ASP A 500 16.72 22.72 16.66
N LEU A 501 17.02 23.95 16.25
CA LEU A 501 16.06 25.06 16.21
C LEU A 501 15.02 24.89 15.07
N GLU A 502 15.43 24.47 13.87
CA GLU A 502 14.52 24.24 12.74
C GLU A 502 13.62 23.01 12.93
N GLU A 503 14.09 21.99 13.63
CA GLU A 503 13.35 20.76 13.90
C GLU A 503 12.49 20.87 15.16
N GLY A 504 13.09 21.30 16.29
CA GLY A 504 12.45 21.29 17.60
C GLY A 504 12.01 22.66 18.13
N GLY A 505 12.32 23.76 17.44
CA GLY A 505 11.89 25.11 17.83
C GLY A 505 12.53 25.67 19.11
N SER A 506 13.49 24.95 19.72
CA SER A 506 14.17 25.35 20.96
C SER A 506 15.67 25.55 20.74
N ASN A 507 16.27 26.57 21.37
CA ASN A 507 17.71 26.70 21.41
C ASN A 507 18.34 25.60 22.28
N THR A 508 19.30 24.86 21.72
CA THR A 508 20.05 23.82 22.43
C THR A 508 21.51 24.18 22.64
N LEU A 509 21.96 25.37 22.19
CA LEU A 509 23.37 25.76 22.26
C LEU A 509 23.60 26.67 23.47
N PHE A 510 24.49 26.22 24.36
CA PHE A 510 24.84 26.94 25.57
C PHE A 510 26.34 27.01 25.77
N LEU A 511 26.77 28.09 26.39
CA LEU A 511 28.08 28.24 26.99
C LEU A 511 27.97 27.82 28.46
N ALA A 512 28.58 26.70 28.81
CA ALA A 512 28.59 26.16 30.16
C ALA A 512 29.74 26.79 30.97
N LEU A 513 29.41 27.45 32.08
CA LEU A 513 30.34 28.07 33.02
C LEU A 513 30.45 27.20 34.28
N GLY A 514 31.60 26.59 34.48
CA GLY A 514 31.87 25.74 35.64
C GLY A 514 31.20 24.37 35.55
N PHE A 515 31.83 23.38 36.17
CA PHE A 515 31.35 22.00 36.20
C PHE A 515 31.47 21.44 37.61
N LEU A 516 30.46 20.72 38.07
CA LEU A 516 30.58 19.84 39.22
C LEU A 516 31.13 18.50 38.75
N LYS A 517 32.29 18.12 39.27
CA LYS A 517 32.93 16.82 39.04
C LYS A 517 32.69 15.93 40.26
N TRP A 518 32.30 14.68 40.04
CA TRP A 518 32.10 13.71 41.13
C TRP A 518 32.49 12.29 40.76
N LYS A 519 32.56 11.42 41.78
CA LYS A 519 32.74 9.97 41.64
C LYS A 519 31.63 9.22 42.39
N GLU A 520 31.32 8.00 41.97
CA GLU A 520 30.35 7.14 42.69
C GLU A 520 30.91 6.71 44.04
N ASN A 521 32.13 6.18 44.03
CA ASN A 521 32.94 5.97 45.22
C ASN A 521 34.20 6.84 45.15
N PRO A 522 34.71 7.36 46.28
CA PRO A 522 35.94 8.16 46.29
C PRO A 522 37.13 7.46 45.61
N GLU A 523 37.19 6.13 45.73
CA GLU A 523 38.23 5.25 45.17
C GLU A 523 38.05 4.93 43.67
N ASP A 524 36.92 5.27 43.06
CA ASP A 524 36.69 4.93 41.65
C ASP A 524 37.65 5.68 40.72
N ALA A 525 38.13 4.99 39.68
CA ALA A 525 38.95 5.59 38.63
C ALA A 525 38.12 6.51 37.71
N LYS A 526 36.80 6.29 37.63
CA LYS A 526 35.89 7.00 36.75
C LYS A 526 35.24 8.18 37.48
N SER A 527 35.31 9.37 36.88
CA SER A 527 34.62 10.58 37.35
C SER A 527 33.61 11.07 36.33
N TYR A 528 32.53 11.66 36.81
CA TYR A 528 31.47 12.31 36.04
C TYR A 528 31.59 13.83 36.16
N LYS A 529 31.04 14.58 35.20
CA LYS A 529 31.06 16.06 35.19
C LYS A 529 29.74 16.60 34.68
N ALA A 530 29.11 17.51 35.43
CA ALA A 530 27.88 18.21 35.05
C ALA A 530 28.13 19.71 34.95
N PRO A 531 27.63 20.42 33.92
CA PRO A 531 27.71 21.88 33.85
C PRO A 531 26.91 22.53 34.99
N LEU A 532 27.37 23.68 35.49
CA LEU A 532 26.68 24.44 36.54
C LEU A 532 25.77 25.52 35.94
N LEU A 533 26.37 26.56 35.37
CA LEU A 533 25.66 27.68 34.73
C LEU A 533 25.65 27.47 33.22
N LEU A 534 24.53 27.78 32.58
CA LEU A 534 24.31 27.60 31.15
C LEU A 534 23.79 28.90 30.55
N VAL A 535 24.67 29.58 29.80
CA VAL A 535 24.36 30.83 29.11
C VAL A 535 23.89 30.51 27.69
N PRO A 536 22.67 30.90 27.29
CA PRO A 536 22.15 30.63 25.94
C PRO A 536 22.89 31.48 24.91
N VAL A 537 23.47 30.84 23.89
CA VAL A 537 24.30 31.52 22.88
C VAL A 537 23.91 31.10 21.47
N LYS A 538 24.20 31.98 20.49
CA LYS A 538 24.12 31.65 19.07
C LYS A 538 25.48 31.77 18.40
N LEU A 539 25.67 30.96 17.36
CA LEU A 539 26.84 31.03 16.49
C LEU A 539 26.47 31.78 15.21
N THR A 540 27.26 32.78 14.84
CA THR A 540 27.08 33.54 13.60
C THR A 540 28.32 33.48 12.72
N ARG A 541 28.09 33.48 11.40
CA ARG A 541 29.15 33.39 10.39
C ARG A 541 28.75 34.15 9.13
N ARG A 542 29.68 34.91 8.55
CA ARG A 542 29.42 35.72 7.33
C ARG A 542 29.50 34.93 6.02
N SER A 543 30.33 33.89 5.96
CA SER A 543 30.51 33.04 4.77
C SER A 543 31.15 31.70 5.16
N ALA A 544 31.18 30.73 4.23
CA ALA A 544 31.75 29.39 4.47
C ALA A 544 33.25 29.35 4.79
N ASN A 545 33.98 30.47 4.64
CA ASN A 545 35.40 30.61 5.01
C ASN A 545 35.64 31.68 6.09
N ALA A 546 34.60 32.38 6.57
CA ALA A 546 34.74 33.39 7.62
C ALA A 546 34.92 32.75 9.01
N PRO A 547 35.52 33.45 9.99
CA PRO A 547 35.52 32.98 11.38
C PRO A 547 34.10 32.89 11.95
N VAL A 548 33.88 31.93 12.85
CA VAL A 548 32.63 31.78 13.59
C VAL A 548 32.70 32.65 14.85
N TYR A 549 31.63 33.38 15.12
CA TYR A 549 31.46 34.19 16.33
C TYR A 549 30.44 33.56 17.25
N VAL A 550 30.64 33.68 18.56
CA VAL A 550 29.66 33.38 19.60
C VAL A 550 29.15 34.67 20.22
N GLU A 551 27.85 34.75 20.46
CA GLU A 551 27.18 35.87 21.14
C GLU A 551 26.00 35.33 21.94
N GLN A 552 25.68 35.97 23.06
CA GLN A 552 24.53 35.59 23.88
C GLN A 552 23.21 35.86 23.16
N LEU A 553 22.24 34.98 23.37
CA LEU A 553 20.85 35.23 22.99
C LEU A 553 20.20 36.13 24.03
N GLN A 554 20.21 37.44 23.77
CA GLN A 554 19.62 38.46 24.64
C GLN A 554 18.11 38.26 24.95
N GLU A 555 17.45 37.35 24.23
CA GLU A 555 16.05 36.99 24.44
C GLU A 555 15.87 35.90 25.51
N GLU A 556 16.93 35.16 25.85
CA GLU A 556 16.95 34.06 26.81
C GLU A 556 17.93 34.38 27.95
N GLU A 557 17.51 34.17 29.20
CA GLU A 557 18.32 34.44 30.38
C GLU A 557 19.24 33.24 30.68
N PRO A 558 20.45 33.47 31.25
CA PRO A 558 21.27 32.40 31.80
C PRO A 558 20.50 31.59 32.86
N THR A 559 20.79 30.29 32.95
CA THR A 559 20.10 29.40 33.90
C THR A 559 21.10 28.48 34.60
N PHE A 560 20.77 28.07 35.83
CA PHE A 560 21.46 26.97 36.47
C PHE A 560 20.99 25.63 35.86
N ASN A 561 21.85 24.63 35.85
CA ASN A 561 21.51 23.29 35.43
C ASN A 561 20.48 22.65 36.39
N LEU A 562 19.20 22.79 36.05
CA LEU A 562 18.10 22.33 36.89
C LEU A 562 18.09 20.81 37.08
N THR A 563 18.55 20.04 36.08
CA THR A 563 18.68 18.57 36.21
C THR A 563 19.71 18.22 37.28
N LEU A 564 20.79 18.99 37.39
CA LEU A 564 21.79 18.80 38.43
C LEU A 564 21.22 19.11 39.82
N ILE A 565 20.41 20.17 39.96
CA ILE A 565 19.75 20.47 41.24
C ILE A 565 18.89 19.29 41.69
N GLU A 566 18.04 18.75 40.81
CA GLU A 566 17.19 17.60 41.14
C GLU A 566 18.01 16.34 41.45
N PHE A 567 19.09 16.07 40.69
CA PHE A 567 19.99 14.95 40.96
C PHE A 567 20.64 15.06 42.35
N LEU A 568 21.18 16.23 42.68
CA LEU A 568 21.81 16.49 43.98
C LEU A 568 20.82 16.41 45.14
N GLN A 569 19.60 16.91 44.94
CA GLN A 569 18.55 16.87 45.94
C GLN A 569 18.04 15.43 46.18
N SER A 570 17.81 14.66 45.11
CA SER A 570 17.22 13.32 45.20
C SER A 570 18.21 12.21 45.60
N GLU A 571 19.46 12.27 45.11
CA GLU A 571 20.44 11.19 45.30
C GLU A 571 21.48 11.50 46.39
N HIS A 572 21.68 12.78 46.72
CA HIS A 572 22.74 13.20 47.66
C HIS A 572 22.25 14.10 48.81
N ASP A 573 20.97 14.45 48.87
CA ASP A 573 20.37 15.35 49.87
C ASP A 573 21.05 16.74 49.93
N ILE A 574 21.59 17.20 48.80
CA ILE A 574 22.25 18.51 48.67
C ILE A 574 21.24 19.50 48.08
N ASN A 575 20.97 20.58 48.81
CA ASN A 575 19.97 21.57 48.43
C ASN A 575 20.58 22.79 47.74
N LEU A 576 20.32 22.94 46.44
CA LEU A 576 20.64 24.11 45.62
C LEU A 576 19.37 24.76 45.04
N SER A 577 18.24 24.64 45.75
CA SER A 577 16.93 25.05 45.24
C SER A 577 16.79 26.56 45.01
N GLU A 578 17.65 27.36 45.64
CA GLU A 578 17.69 28.81 45.46
C GLU A 578 17.92 29.22 43.99
N PHE A 579 18.66 28.41 43.23
CA PHE A 579 18.96 28.66 41.82
C PHE A 579 17.90 28.13 40.83
N LYS A 580 16.74 27.63 41.32
CA LYS A 580 15.68 27.07 40.43
C LYS A 580 14.92 28.12 39.62
N ASN A 581 14.81 29.35 40.14
CA ASN A 581 13.95 30.38 39.54
C ASN A 581 14.76 31.55 38.98
N GLU A 582 15.55 32.22 39.82
CA GLU A 582 16.36 33.37 39.44
C GLU A 582 17.81 33.14 39.88
N LEU A 583 18.76 33.57 39.06
CA LEU A 583 20.17 33.56 39.41
C LEU A 583 20.54 34.87 40.13
N PRO A 584 21.46 34.85 41.11
CA PRO A 584 22.04 36.06 41.66
C PRO A 584 22.71 36.88 40.55
N GLU A 585 22.40 38.17 40.49
CA GLU A 585 22.95 39.12 39.52
C GLU A 585 23.80 40.18 40.22
N ASP A 586 24.85 40.65 39.54
CA ASP A 586 25.66 41.80 39.94
C ASP A 586 25.33 43.05 39.08
N GLU A 587 26.21 44.06 39.03
CA GLU A 587 25.96 45.26 38.23
C GLU A 587 25.99 45.01 36.70
N SER A 588 26.51 43.86 36.25
CA SER A 588 26.82 43.58 34.83
C SER A 588 26.33 42.23 34.31
N GLY A 589 25.73 41.36 35.13
CA GLY A 589 25.25 40.07 34.69
C GLY A 589 25.02 39.10 35.85
N VAL A 590 25.30 37.82 35.62
CA VAL A 590 25.18 36.79 36.67
C VAL A 590 26.41 36.85 37.56
N ASP A 591 26.21 36.85 38.89
CA ASP A 591 27.32 36.78 39.85
C ASP A 591 27.89 35.34 39.90
N VAL A 592 28.75 35.03 38.92
CA VAL A 592 29.35 33.69 38.73
C VAL A 592 30.14 33.27 39.96
N ASP A 593 30.90 34.19 40.56
CA ASP A 593 31.76 33.91 41.70
C ASP A 593 30.92 33.58 42.94
N TYR A 594 29.84 34.32 43.19
CA TYR A 594 28.91 34.03 44.28
C TYR A 594 28.23 32.67 44.10
N VAL A 595 27.73 32.36 42.90
CA VAL A 595 27.10 31.06 42.59
C VAL A 595 28.08 29.92 42.83
N TRP A 596 29.31 30.03 42.33
CA TRP A 596 30.33 28.98 42.54
C TRP A 596 30.72 28.84 44.00
N GLN A 597 30.78 29.92 44.77
CA GLN A 597 31.04 29.85 46.20
C GLN A 597 29.92 29.11 46.94
N GLN A 598 28.64 29.39 46.65
CA GLN A 598 27.52 28.64 47.23
C GLN A 598 27.57 27.16 46.87
N VAL A 599 27.89 26.82 45.61
CA VAL A 599 28.04 25.41 45.19
C VAL A 599 29.20 24.73 45.94
N ARG A 600 30.35 25.40 46.08
CA ARG A 600 31.50 24.88 46.86
C ARG A 600 31.10 24.62 48.31
N ASP A 601 30.38 25.55 48.93
CA ASP A 601 29.92 25.42 50.32
C ASP A 601 28.91 24.27 50.49
N ALA A 602 28.02 24.07 49.51
CA ALA A 602 27.02 23.01 49.51
C ALA A 602 27.63 21.60 49.35
N VAL A 603 28.74 21.47 48.63
CA VAL A 603 29.39 20.16 48.37
C VAL A 603 30.62 19.89 49.23
N LYS A 604 31.06 20.82 50.07
CA LYS A 604 32.34 20.75 50.79
C LYS A 604 32.54 19.49 51.64
N GLU A 605 31.46 18.97 52.22
CA GLU A 605 31.48 17.80 53.11
C GLU A 605 31.35 16.48 52.33
N GLN A 606 31.11 16.51 51.02
CA GLN A 606 30.86 15.33 50.21
C GLN A 606 32.14 14.82 49.54
N ALA A 607 32.60 13.65 49.97
CA ALA A 607 33.83 13.05 49.46
C ALA A 607 33.73 12.73 47.95
N GLY A 608 34.71 13.18 47.18
CA GLY A 608 34.78 12.94 45.73
C GLY A 608 34.09 13.99 44.87
N PHE A 609 33.43 14.99 45.46
CA PHE A 609 32.82 16.13 44.75
C PHE A 609 33.81 17.30 44.68
N GLU A 610 33.90 17.93 43.51
CA GLU A 610 34.81 19.06 43.25
C GLU A 610 34.20 19.99 42.21
N LEU A 611 34.19 21.30 42.48
CA LEU A 611 33.88 22.30 41.47
C LEU A 611 35.13 22.58 40.62
N VAL A 612 34.97 22.45 39.30
CA VAL A 612 36.01 22.73 38.31
C VAL A 612 35.58 23.91 37.44
N GLU A 613 36.42 24.94 37.37
CA GLU A 613 36.18 26.18 36.61
C GLU A 613 36.51 25.98 35.12
N GLU A 614 35.78 25.08 34.47
CA GLU A 614 35.88 24.81 33.03
C GLU A 614 34.84 25.62 32.24
N LEU A 615 35.25 26.14 31.07
CA LEU A 615 34.38 26.85 30.13
C LEU A 615 34.18 26.01 28.87
N VAL A 616 32.94 25.66 28.54
CA VAL A 616 32.65 24.77 27.40
C VAL A 616 31.46 25.26 26.60
N LEU A 617 31.66 25.46 25.29
CA LEU A 617 30.55 25.62 24.35
C LEU A 617 30.08 24.24 23.87
N GLY A 618 28.80 23.94 24.10
CA GLY A 618 28.23 22.65 23.74
C GLY A 618 26.72 22.71 23.52
N SER A 619 26.17 21.58 23.07
CA SER A 619 24.73 21.42 22.93
C SER A 619 24.15 20.67 24.13
N PHE A 620 23.19 21.31 24.81
CA PHE A 620 22.48 20.85 25.99
C PHE A 620 20.97 21.03 25.76
N SER A 621 20.15 20.01 26.04
CA SER A 621 18.71 20.03 25.76
C SER A 621 17.91 20.03 27.07
N PHE A 622 17.07 21.05 27.25
CA PHE A 622 16.24 21.25 28.44
C PHE A 622 14.75 20.95 28.24
N ALA A 623 14.32 20.69 27.00
CA ALA A 623 12.91 20.56 26.65
C ALA A 623 12.18 19.56 27.58
N LYS A 624 12.83 18.44 27.89
CA LYS A 624 12.23 17.41 28.76
C LYS A 624 12.08 17.85 30.22
N TYR A 625 13.00 18.66 30.75
CA TYR A 625 12.88 19.15 32.12
C TYR A 625 11.71 20.14 32.25
N LEU A 626 11.55 21.05 31.30
CA LEU A 626 10.41 21.99 31.30
C LEU A 626 9.08 21.24 31.23
N MET A 627 8.98 20.22 30.38
CA MET A 627 7.81 19.34 30.32
C MET A 627 7.58 18.58 31.64
N TRP A 628 8.65 18.11 32.29
CA TRP A 628 8.57 17.48 33.60
C TRP A 628 8.03 18.44 34.66
N LYS A 629 8.55 19.67 34.70
CA LYS A 629 8.11 20.71 35.64
C LYS A 629 6.64 21.07 35.41
N ASP A 630 6.23 21.30 34.16
CA ASP A 630 4.82 21.57 33.85
C ASP A 630 3.91 20.40 34.25
N LEU A 631 4.34 19.15 33.99
CA LEU A 631 3.59 17.96 34.40
C LEU A 631 3.48 17.84 35.92
N SER A 632 4.56 18.13 36.65
CA SER A 632 4.63 18.04 38.11
C SER A 632 3.85 19.17 38.79
N ASP A 633 4.03 20.41 38.36
CA ASP A 633 3.49 21.60 39.01
C ASP A 633 2.02 21.85 38.63
N ARG A 634 1.58 21.42 37.44
CA ARG A 634 0.24 21.73 36.88
C ARG A 634 -0.61 20.50 36.60
N LEU A 635 -0.30 19.37 37.23
CA LEU A 635 -1.03 18.11 37.00
C LEU A 635 -2.55 18.27 37.19
N ASP A 636 -2.96 18.95 38.25
CA ASP A 636 -4.38 19.14 38.57
C ASP A 636 -5.08 19.98 37.50
N ASP A 637 -4.44 21.04 37.01
CA ASP A 637 -4.93 21.85 35.89
C ASP A 637 -5.05 21.00 34.61
N LEU A 638 -4.07 20.14 34.35
CA LEU A 638 -4.07 19.24 33.18
C LEU A 638 -5.23 18.22 33.25
N LYS A 639 -5.56 17.74 34.45
CA LYS A 639 -6.69 16.82 34.71
C LYS A 639 -8.07 17.48 34.56
N GLU A 640 -8.17 18.81 34.39
CA GLU A 640 -9.44 19.43 34.00
C GLU A 640 -9.89 18.97 32.60
N ASN A 641 -8.94 18.59 31.74
CA ASN A 641 -9.25 18.02 30.44
C ASN A 641 -9.72 16.55 30.58
N PRO A 642 -10.91 16.18 30.07
CA PRO A 642 -11.45 14.82 30.21
C PRO A 642 -10.56 13.73 29.62
N PHE A 643 -9.88 14.01 28.50
CA PHE A 643 -8.97 13.08 27.85
C PHE A 643 -7.72 12.85 28.70
N VAL A 644 -7.11 13.92 29.23
CA VAL A 644 -5.94 13.82 30.10
C VAL A 644 -6.29 13.09 31.40
N LYS A 645 -7.43 13.43 32.01
CA LYS A 645 -7.94 12.72 33.19
C LYS A 645 -8.12 11.23 32.92
N HIS A 646 -8.71 10.86 31.79
CA HIS A 646 -8.89 9.46 31.40
C HIS A 646 -7.55 8.72 31.25
N LEU A 647 -6.56 9.35 30.61
CA LEU A 647 -5.21 8.79 30.47
C LEU A 647 -4.51 8.57 31.83
N VAL A 648 -4.72 9.47 32.78
CA VAL A 648 -4.09 9.38 34.11
C VAL A 648 -4.85 8.43 35.04
N ASP A 649 -6.18 8.43 35.01
CA ASP A 649 -6.96 7.70 36.00
C ASP A 649 -7.36 6.30 35.49
N ASN A 650 -7.78 6.15 34.23
CA ASN A 650 -8.41 4.93 33.69
C ASN A 650 -8.00 4.57 32.24
N PRO A 651 -6.70 4.47 31.90
CA PRO A 651 -6.25 4.33 30.51
C PRO A 651 -6.61 2.99 29.85
N ARG A 652 -6.94 1.97 30.65
CA ARG A 652 -7.32 0.64 30.15
C ARG A 652 -8.80 0.59 29.74
N ASP A 653 -9.59 1.54 30.20
CA ASP A 653 -11.00 1.62 29.87
C ASP A 653 -11.19 2.35 28.53
N PRO A 654 -12.23 2.01 27.74
CA PRO A 654 -12.59 2.76 26.56
C PRO A 654 -12.85 4.24 26.91
N TYR A 655 -12.26 5.17 26.15
CA TYR A 655 -12.49 6.60 26.35
C TYR A 655 -13.93 6.96 26.00
N PRO A 656 -14.76 7.43 26.96
CA PRO A 656 -16.18 7.65 26.72
C PRO A 656 -16.39 8.89 25.85
N GLN A 657 -17.13 8.74 24.75
CA GLN A 657 -17.52 9.85 23.87
C GLN A 657 -19.02 9.81 23.55
N ALA A 658 -19.65 10.98 23.56
CA ALA A 658 -21.08 11.11 23.29
C ALA A 658 -21.41 11.34 21.80
N SER A 659 -20.41 11.73 21.00
CA SER A 659 -20.58 12.05 19.58
C SER A 659 -20.06 10.90 18.71
N THR A 660 -20.64 10.76 17.52
CA THR A 660 -20.20 9.79 16.51
C THR A 660 -19.86 10.50 15.20
N PHE A 661 -19.05 9.86 14.36
CA PHE A 661 -18.80 10.32 13.00
C PHE A 661 -20.06 10.20 12.12
N ILE A 662 -20.16 11.06 11.10
CA ILE A 662 -21.11 10.85 10.01
C ILE A 662 -20.52 9.79 9.07
N GLU A 663 -21.35 8.86 8.61
CA GLU A 663 -20.95 7.91 7.56
C GLU A 663 -20.74 8.61 6.22
N ARG A 664 -19.75 8.16 5.45
CA ARG A 664 -19.34 8.84 4.20
C ARG A 664 -20.50 9.02 3.21
N ASP A 665 -21.41 8.07 3.16
CA ASP A 665 -22.54 8.06 2.21
C ASP A 665 -23.70 8.96 2.67
N GLU A 666 -23.67 9.46 3.90
CA GLU A 666 -24.70 10.31 4.49
C GLU A 666 -24.35 11.80 4.49
N ILE A 667 -23.10 12.16 4.16
CA ILE A 667 -22.56 13.53 4.17
C ILE A 667 -23.49 14.50 3.46
N ASP A 668 -23.90 14.15 2.23
CA ASP A 668 -24.71 15.02 1.39
C ASP A 668 -26.11 15.29 1.96
N GLN A 669 -26.61 14.40 2.82
CA GLN A 669 -27.92 14.50 3.45
C GLN A 669 -27.83 15.21 4.81
N LYS A 670 -26.79 14.92 5.60
CA LYS A 670 -26.64 15.38 6.98
C LYS A 670 -25.89 16.71 7.11
N LEU A 671 -25.03 17.08 6.15
CA LEU A 671 -24.30 18.36 6.17
C LEU A 671 -24.98 19.41 5.29
N ASP A 672 -25.36 20.53 5.92
CA ASP A 672 -25.80 21.73 5.21
C ASP A 672 -24.56 22.50 4.71
N PRO A 673 -24.44 22.77 3.38
CA PRO A 673 -23.35 23.59 2.85
C PRO A 673 -23.24 24.97 3.52
N ALA A 674 -24.33 25.50 4.09
CA ALA A 674 -24.33 26.77 4.83
C ALA A 674 -23.43 26.75 6.07
N THR A 675 -23.23 25.57 6.66
CA THR A 675 -22.48 25.41 7.91
C THR A 675 -21.05 24.93 7.69
N VAL A 676 -20.63 24.63 6.46
CA VAL A 676 -19.32 24.07 6.13
C VAL A 676 -18.40 25.17 5.61
N TYR A 677 -17.24 25.36 6.25
CA TYR A 677 -16.27 26.40 5.89
C TYR A 677 -14.92 25.79 5.54
N THR A 678 -14.81 25.28 4.31
CA THR A 678 -13.61 24.61 3.79
C THR A 678 -13.05 25.40 2.58
N PRO A 679 -12.09 26.32 2.79
CA PRO A 679 -11.53 27.14 1.69
C PRO A 679 -10.61 26.35 0.74
N LEU A 680 -10.19 25.14 1.11
CA LEU A 680 -9.39 24.24 0.28
C LEU A 680 -10.22 23.04 -0.17
N ASN A 681 -9.78 22.38 -1.24
CA ASN A 681 -10.41 21.14 -1.72
C ASN A 681 -10.49 20.09 -0.61
N CYS A 682 -11.62 19.40 -0.56
CA CYS A 682 -11.93 18.44 0.48
C CYS A 682 -12.72 17.29 -0.16
N ASP A 683 -12.25 16.05 0.00
CA ASP A 683 -13.04 14.86 -0.36
C ASP A 683 -14.02 14.48 0.76
N SER A 684 -14.87 13.48 0.51
CA SER A 684 -15.87 13.00 1.48
C SER A 684 -15.24 12.56 2.81
N SER A 685 -14.09 11.88 2.79
CA SER A 685 -13.43 11.41 4.01
C SER A 685 -12.84 12.57 4.83
N GLN A 686 -12.29 13.57 4.15
CA GLN A 686 -11.77 14.77 4.76
C GLN A 686 -12.89 15.65 5.32
N LEU A 687 -14.06 15.71 4.66
CA LEU A 687 -15.24 16.42 5.17
C LEU A 687 -15.79 15.80 6.46
N VAL A 688 -15.77 14.47 6.59
CA VAL A 688 -16.11 13.79 7.85
C VAL A 688 -15.19 14.24 8.98
N ALA A 689 -13.88 14.36 8.71
CA ALA A 689 -12.92 14.86 9.71
C ALA A 689 -13.16 16.33 10.08
N VAL A 690 -13.52 17.16 9.09
CA VAL A 690 -13.88 18.58 9.30
C VAL A 690 -15.12 18.69 10.19
N ASP A 691 -16.21 18.00 9.88
CA ASP A 691 -17.43 17.97 10.70
C ASP A 691 -17.16 17.39 12.10
N ALA A 692 -16.36 16.33 12.18
CA ALA A 692 -15.97 15.72 13.45
C ALA A 692 -15.27 16.71 14.38
N SER A 693 -14.42 17.59 13.83
CA SER A 693 -13.74 18.64 14.60
C SER A 693 -14.69 19.72 15.14
N ALA A 694 -15.86 19.88 14.53
CA ALA A 694 -16.89 20.81 14.98
C ALA A 694 -17.75 20.24 16.13
N ARG A 695 -17.59 18.97 16.50
CA ARG A 695 -18.33 18.35 17.61
C ARG A 695 -17.53 18.37 18.90
N SER A 696 -18.20 18.19 20.04
CA SER A 696 -17.54 18.03 21.34
C SER A 696 -17.04 16.59 21.49
N GLN A 697 -15.95 16.27 20.78
CA GLN A 697 -15.32 14.95 20.78
C GLN A 697 -13.83 15.07 20.48
N ASP A 698 -13.07 14.04 20.85
CA ASP A 698 -11.65 13.91 20.55
C ASP A 698 -11.45 12.80 19.52
N PHE A 699 -10.52 12.93 18.58
CA PHE A 699 -10.28 11.85 17.63
C PHE A 699 -8.87 11.86 17.07
N VAL A 700 -8.47 10.69 16.58
CA VAL A 700 -7.22 10.50 15.86
C VAL A 700 -7.52 10.49 14.36
N LEU A 701 -6.79 11.31 13.60
CA LEU A 701 -6.89 11.37 12.15
C LEU A 701 -5.61 10.82 11.53
N GLU A 702 -5.72 9.67 10.88
CA GLU A 702 -4.61 9.04 10.15
C GLU A 702 -4.72 9.31 8.64
N GLY A 703 -3.58 9.49 7.99
CA GLY A 703 -3.51 9.62 6.53
C GLY A 703 -2.22 9.00 6.00
N PRO A 704 -2.24 8.27 4.88
CA PRO A 704 -1.04 7.91 4.15
C PRO A 704 -0.29 9.15 3.59
N PRO A 705 0.98 9.03 3.17
CA PRO A 705 1.66 10.11 2.44
C PRO A 705 0.89 10.49 1.17
N GLY A 706 0.76 11.77 0.88
CA GLY A 706 0.10 12.27 -0.33
C GLY A 706 -1.42 12.50 -0.23
N THR A 707 -2.09 12.13 0.87
CA THR A 707 -3.56 12.25 1.02
C THR A 707 -4.05 13.63 1.48
N GLY A 708 -3.28 14.69 1.23
CA GLY A 708 -3.72 16.05 1.55
C GLY A 708 -3.79 16.39 3.06
N LYS A 709 -3.06 15.70 3.96
CA LYS A 709 -3.14 15.95 5.43
C LYS A 709 -3.12 17.43 5.84
N SER A 710 -2.16 18.19 5.29
CA SER A 710 -2.02 19.61 5.61
C SER A 710 -3.19 20.45 5.09
N GLU A 711 -3.87 20.00 4.04
CA GLU A 711 -5.10 20.62 3.52
C GLU A 711 -6.27 20.32 4.44
N THR A 712 -6.41 19.07 4.89
CA THR A 712 -7.42 18.69 5.88
C THR A 712 -7.26 19.47 7.19
N ILE A 713 -6.03 19.62 7.70
CA ILE A 713 -5.75 20.40 8.92
C ILE A 713 -6.14 21.88 8.71
N ALA A 714 -5.73 22.49 7.59
CA ALA A 714 -6.07 23.88 7.30
C ALA A 714 -7.60 24.07 7.18
N ASN A 715 -8.31 23.12 6.57
CA ASN A 715 -9.78 23.12 6.50
C ASN A 715 -10.43 22.95 7.89
N ILE A 716 -9.90 22.08 8.76
CA ILE A 716 -10.35 21.94 10.16
C ILE A 716 -10.20 23.26 10.92
N ILE A 717 -9.04 23.92 10.78
CA ILE A 717 -8.76 25.21 11.43
C ILE A 717 -9.73 26.28 10.91
N ALA A 718 -9.83 26.44 9.59
CA ALA A 718 -10.73 27.41 8.96
C ALA A 718 -12.19 27.17 9.36
N HIS A 719 -12.61 25.91 9.42
CA HIS A 719 -13.96 25.52 9.79
C HIS A 719 -14.31 25.91 11.23
N ASN A 720 -13.45 25.56 12.19
CA ASN A 720 -13.68 25.91 13.59
C ASN A 720 -13.61 27.43 13.84
N ILE A 721 -12.72 28.15 13.15
CA ILE A 721 -12.69 29.61 13.19
C ILE A 721 -13.99 30.20 12.62
N GLY A 722 -14.51 29.65 11.51
CA GLY A 722 -15.80 30.03 10.92
C GLY A 722 -16.99 29.82 11.85
N LEU A 723 -16.91 28.83 12.74
CA LEU A 723 -17.89 28.59 13.82
C LEU A 723 -17.67 29.47 15.07
N GLY A 724 -16.69 30.38 15.05
CA GLY A 724 -16.37 31.28 16.15
C GLY A 724 -15.54 30.65 17.27
N ARG A 725 -14.90 29.51 17.03
CA ARG A 725 -14.05 28.82 18.02
C ARG A 725 -12.60 29.33 17.96
N LYS A 726 -11.90 29.16 19.07
CA LYS A 726 -10.45 29.35 19.16
C LYS A 726 -9.76 28.02 18.88
N VAL A 727 -8.70 28.03 18.08
CA VAL A 727 -7.96 26.82 17.70
C VAL A 727 -6.49 27.02 18.07
N LEU A 728 -5.93 26.09 18.85
CA LEU A 728 -4.50 25.99 19.09
C LEU A 728 -3.97 24.82 18.28
N PHE A 729 -3.10 25.10 17.30
CA PHE A 729 -2.44 24.07 16.50
C PHE A 729 -1.00 23.87 17.00
N VAL A 730 -0.72 22.67 17.50
CA VAL A 730 0.59 22.26 18.02
C VAL A 730 1.14 21.15 17.14
N ALA A 731 2.43 21.21 16.83
CA ALA A 731 3.13 20.15 16.12
C ALA A 731 4.57 20.04 16.65
N GLU A 732 5.14 18.83 16.59
CA GLU A 732 6.53 18.58 17.00
C GLU A 732 7.53 19.37 16.14
N LYS A 733 7.24 19.54 14.84
CA LYS A 733 8.15 20.16 13.88
C LYS A 733 7.62 21.48 13.35
N MET A 734 8.49 22.49 13.35
CA MET A 734 8.22 23.80 12.74
C MET A 734 7.81 23.72 11.27
N ALA A 735 8.37 22.78 10.51
CA ALA A 735 8.00 22.58 9.11
C ALA A 735 6.49 22.30 8.93
N ALA A 736 5.88 21.52 9.83
CA ALA A 736 4.45 21.21 9.77
C ALA A 736 3.58 22.46 10.03
N LEU A 737 3.97 23.27 11.03
CA LEU A 737 3.32 24.55 11.34
C LEU A 737 3.39 25.50 10.13
N ASN A 738 4.58 25.66 9.55
CA ASN A 738 4.83 26.53 8.40
C ASN A 738 4.07 26.11 7.14
N VAL A 739 3.88 24.81 6.90
CA VAL A 739 3.13 24.32 5.74
C VAL A 739 1.64 24.64 5.89
N VAL A 740 1.07 24.46 7.08
CA VAL A 740 -0.34 24.77 7.35
C VAL A 740 -0.57 26.29 7.32
N TYR A 741 0.31 27.07 7.95
CA TYR A 741 0.24 28.53 7.94
C TYR A 741 0.25 29.08 6.50
N ARG A 742 1.18 28.62 5.65
CA ARG A 742 1.22 29.02 4.23
C ARG A 742 -0.05 28.67 3.46
N ARG A 743 -0.77 27.62 3.83
CA ARG A 743 -2.07 27.27 3.21
C ARG A 743 -3.17 28.22 3.65
N LEU A 744 -3.22 28.56 4.94
CA LEU A 744 -4.15 29.56 5.47
C LEU A 744 -3.86 30.95 4.88
N GLU A 745 -2.58 31.30 4.72
CA GLU A 745 -2.16 32.54 4.05
C GLU A 745 -2.61 32.60 2.59
N LYS A 746 -2.39 31.52 1.81
CA LYS A 746 -2.90 31.42 0.44
C LYS A 746 -4.42 31.49 0.35
N ALA A 747 -5.12 31.01 1.37
CA ALA A 747 -6.58 31.14 1.51
C ALA A 747 -7.02 32.53 2.02
N GLY A 748 -6.09 33.44 2.32
CA GLY A 748 -6.36 34.80 2.80
C GLY A 748 -6.68 34.90 4.30
N LEU A 749 -6.46 33.84 5.07
CA LEU A 749 -6.77 33.70 6.50
C LEU A 749 -5.56 33.95 7.42
N ASP A 750 -4.42 34.39 6.87
CA ASP A 750 -3.20 34.76 7.60
C ASP A 750 -3.49 35.67 8.80
N HIS A 751 -4.31 36.70 8.59
CA HIS A 751 -4.68 37.71 9.57
C HIS A 751 -5.45 37.18 10.79
N LEU A 752 -5.95 35.93 10.75
CA LEU A 752 -6.61 35.26 11.88
C LEU A 752 -5.66 34.33 12.63
N CYS A 753 -4.43 34.17 12.15
CA CYS A 753 -3.42 33.30 12.74
C CYS A 753 -2.46 34.13 13.60
N LEU A 754 -2.04 33.57 14.74
CA LEU A 754 -1.00 34.13 15.59
C LEU A 754 0.10 33.09 15.78
N GLU A 755 1.30 33.38 15.28
CA GLU A 755 2.47 32.51 15.40
C GLU A 755 3.14 32.73 16.77
N LEU A 756 3.11 31.71 17.62
CA LEU A 756 3.73 31.74 18.95
C LEU A 756 5.12 31.08 18.89
N HIS A 757 6.09 31.80 18.31
CA HIS A 757 7.50 31.38 18.25
C HIS A 757 8.36 32.32 19.10
N SER A 758 8.77 31.85 20.29
CA SER A 758 9.59 32.54 21.32
C SER A 758 8.98 33.76 22.05
N ASN A 759 9.40 33.97 23.30
CA ASN A 759 8.71 34.78 24.31
C ASN A 759 8.98 36.30 24.27
N LYS A 760 10.03 36.81 23.61
CA LYS A 760 10.38 38.25 23.67
C LYS A 760 10.34 38.98 22.31
N ALA A 761 10.65 38.33 21.19
CA ALA A 761 10.53 38.91 19.83
C ALA A 761 9.07 39.22 19.40
N ASN A 762 8.09 38.75 20.17
CA ASN A 762 6.71 38.64 19.73
C ASN A 762 5.83 39.87 19.99
N LYS A 763 6.19 40.84 20.86
CA LYS A 763 5.25 41.94 21.19
C LYS A 763 4.90 42.80 19.97
N ARG A 764 5.88 43.23 19.18
CA ARG A 764 5.63 44.03 17.99
C ARG A 764 4.96 43.23 16.88
N ALA A 765 5.41 41.99 16.64
CA ALA A 765 4.81 41.10 15.66
C ALA A 765 3.34 40.78 15.98
N VAL A 766 3.03 40.49 17.25
CA VAL A 766 1.66 40.31 17.76
C VAL A 766 0.83 41.57 17.55
N LEU A 767 1.34 42.75 17.90
CA LEU A 767 0.62 44.01 17.71
C LEU A 767 0.35 44.31 16.22
N ASP A 768 1.34 44.07 15.36
CA ASP A 768 1.20 44.23 13.91
C ASP A 768 0.16 43.25 13.36
N GLN A 769 0.14 42.01 13.84
CA GLN A 769 -0.84 41.00 13.45
C GLN A 769 -2.26 41.34 13.90
N LEU A 770 -2.43 41.80 15.14
CA LEU A 770 -3.71 42.28 15.67
C LEU A 770 -4.23 43.49 14.85
N ASN A 771 -3.33 44.40 14.46
CA ASN A 771 -3.69 45.55 13.62
C ASN A 771 -4.16 45.11 12.22
N LYS A 772 -3.47 44.15 11.58
CA LYS A 772 -3.90 43.56 10.29
C LYS A 772 -5.28 42.94 10.39
N ALA A 773 -5.54 42.17 11.45
CA ALA A 773 -6.84 41.54 11.70
C ALA A 773 -7.96 42.60 11.83
N TRP A 774 -7.70 43.70 12.53
CA TRP A 774 -8.65 44.79 12.73
C TRP A 774 -9.03 45.50 11.42
N GLN A 775 -8.07 45.72 10.52
CA GLN A 775 -8.31 46.44 9.26
C GLN A 775 -9.13 45.62 8.24
N LYS A 776 -8.92 44.30 8.17
CA LYS A 776 -9.62 43.40 7.21
C LYS A 776 -11.11 43.19 7.50
N ARG A 777 -11.63 43.61 8.66
CA ARG A 777 -13.05 43.42 9.05
C ARG A 777 -14.04 44.30 8.24
N LYS A 778 -13.57 45.31 7.51
CA LYS A 778 -14.42 46.24 6.75
C LYS A 778 -14.72 45.69 5.34
N GLY A 779 -16.00 45.55 4.99
CA GLY A 779 -16.45 45.27 3.61
C GLY A 779 -17.12 43.90 3.36
N LEU A 780 -17.36 43.10 4.39
CA LEU A 780 -18.05 41.81 4.24
C LEU A 780 -19.57 42.01 4.05
N ASN A 781 -20.16 41.37 3.04
CA ASN A 781 -21.60 41.42 2.72
C ASN A 781 -22.29 40.06 2.98
N PRO A 782 -22.98 39.86 4.12
CA PRO A 782 -23.63 38.60 4.46
C PRO A 782 -24.64 38.09 3.41
N LYS A 783 -25.31 38.99 2.69
CA LYS A 783 -26.31 38.62 1.67
C LYS A 783 -25.71 37.90 0.47
N GLU A 784 -24.45 38.21 0.14
CA GLU A 784 -23.74 37.57 -0.97
C GLU A 784 -23.40 36.12 -0.62
N TRP A 785 -22.98 35.87 0.63
CA TRP A 785 -22.74 34.51 1.14
C TRP A 785 -24.01 33.66 1.10
N GLU A 786 -25.13 34.18 1.62
CA GLU A 786 -26.42 33.48 1.60
C GLU A 786 -26.86 33.10 0.18
N THR A 787 -26.65 34.00 -0.79
CA THR A 787 -26.98 33.75 -2.20
C THR A 787 -26.13 32.63 -2.79
N ASN A 788 -24.81 32.67 -2.57
CA ASN A 788 -23.88 31.65 -3.08
C ASN A 788 -24.15 30.27 -2.45
N VAL A 789 -24.45 30.22 -1.15
CA VAL A 789 -24.82 28.98 -0.44
C VAL A 789 -26.12 28.40 -0.99
N ALA A 790 -27.13 29.23 -1.25
CA ALA A 790 -28.38 28.78 -1.83
C ALA A 790 -28.19 28.20 -3.24
N GLU A 791 -27.35 28.83 -4.06
CA GLU A 791 -27.00 28.32 -5.39
C GLU A 791 -26.24 26.98 -5.30
N LEU A 792 -25.26 26.88 -4.39
CA LEU A 792 -24.50 25.65 -4.15
C LEU A 792 -25.42 24.50 -3.74
N ARG A 793 -26.34 24.75 -2.80
CA ARG A 793 -27.34 23.76 -2.37
C ARG A 793 -28.21 23.30 -3.53
N LYS A 794 -28.72 24.23 -4.34
CA LYS A 794 -29.52 23.90 -5.52
C LYS A 794 -28.76 23.00 -6.50
N ARG A 795 -27.49 23.31 -6.79
CA ARG A 795 -26.64 22.49 -7.67
C ARG A 795 -26.36 21.11 -7.06
N LYS A 796 -26.06 21.04 -5.77
CA LYS A 796 -25.89 19.77 -5.03
C LYS A 796 -27.13 18.89 -5.15
N ASP A 797 -28.31 19.45 -4.89
CA ASP A 797 -29.57 18.71 -4.93
C ASP A 797 -29.90 18.20 -6.35
N GLN A 798 -29.56 18.98 -7.39
CA GLN A 798 -29.69 18.56 -8.79
C GLN A 798 -28.79 17.37 -9.13
N LEU A 799 -27.50 17.44 -8.77
CA LEU A 799 -26.55 16.35 -9.00
C LEU A 799 -26.96 15.08 -8.25
N ASN A 800 -27.36 15.21 -6.98
CA ASN A 800 -27.81 14.08 -6.18
C ASN A 800 -29.10 13.47 -6.70
N SER A 801 -30.01 14.27 -7.24
CA SER A 801 -31.23 13.76 -7.89
C SER A 801 -30.89 12.93 -9.14
N TYR A 802 -29.93 13.38 -9.95
CA TYR A 802 -29.46 12.63 -11.10
C TYR A 802 -28.81 11.29 -10.70
N VAL A 803 -27.92 11.29 -9.70
CA VAL A 803 -27.28 10.06 -9.19
C VAL A 803 -28.30 9.08 -8.63
N ARG A 804 -29.28 9.56 -7.84
CA ARG A 804 -30.38 8.73 -7.33
C ARG A 804 -31.21 8.14 -8.47
N ALA A 805 -31.51 8.91 -9.50
CA ALA A 805 -32.27 8.42 -10.66
C ALA A 805 -31.51 7.31 -11.42
N LEU A 806 -30.18 7.43 -11.57
CA LEU A 806 -29.36 6.40 -12.23
C LEU A 806 -29.33 5.07 -11.46
N HIS A 807 -29.38 5.10 -10.14
CA HIS A 807 -29.30 3.93 -9.25
C HIS A 807 -30.67 3.45 -8.75
N ALA A 808 -31.75 4.14 -9.11
CA ALA A 808 -33.09 3.69 -8.78
C ALA A 808 -33.42 2.41 -9.55
N LYS A 809 -33.89 1.37 -8.84
CA LYS A 809 -34.34 0.13 -9.48
C LYS A 809 -35.64 0.39 -10.23
N SER A 810 -35.68 -0.05 -11.48
CA SER A 810 -36.89 -0.08 -12.30
C SER A 810 -37.83 -1.21 -11.86
N LYS A 811 -39.03 -1.28 -12.46
CA LYS A 811 -39.98 -2.41 -12.31
C LYS A 811 -39.41 -3.79 -12.68
N PHE A 812 -38.27 -3.82 -13.38
CA PHE A 812 -37.56 -5.05 -13.76
C PHE A 812 -36.42 -5.44 -12.80
N GLY A 813 -36.21 -4.67 -11.72
CA GLY A 813 -35.11 -4.90 -10.77
C GLY A 813 -33.75 -4.37 -11.22
N LEU A 814 -33.63 -3.87 -12.45
CA LEU A 814 -32.41 -3.24 -13.00
C LEU A 814 -32.40 -1.73 -12.78
N THR A 815 -31.23 -1.16 -12.55
CA THR A 815 -31.01 0.29 -12.57
C THR A 815 -30.67 0.79 -13.98
N ALA A 816 -30.83 2.09 -14.24
CA ALA A 816 -30.42 2.66 -15.52
C ALA A 816 -28.89 2.52 -15.73
N ARG A 817 -28.11 2.62 -14.64
CA ARG A 817 -26.67 2.35 -14.65
C ARG A 817 -26.37 0.92 -15.10
N ASP A 818 -27.06 -0.09 -14.56
CA ASP A 818 -26.82 -1.50 -14.92
C ASP A 818 -27.07 -1.73 -16.41
N ALA A 819 -28.15 -1.15 -16.94
CA ALA A 819 -28.48 -1.25 -18.36
C ALA A 819 -27.43 -0.56 -19.25
N ILE A 820 -27.01 0.65 -18.90
CA ILE A 820 -25.95 1.39 -19.62
C ILE A 820 -24.65 0.58 -19.61
N SER A 821 -24.27 0.03 -18.45
CA SER A 821 -23.04 -0.77 -18.31
C SER A 821 -23.10 -2.04 -19.15
N ALA A 822 -24.22 -2.76 -19.11
CA ALA A 822 -24.40 -3.98 -19.89
C ALA A 822 -24.34 -3.73 -21.40
N ILE A 823 -24.96 -2.64 -21.87
CA ILE A 823 -24.91 -2.24 -23.29
C ILE A 823 -23.50 -1.81 -23.68
N ALA A 824 -22.82 -1.00 -22.86
CA ALA A 824 -21.47 -0.54 -23.15
C ALA A 824 -20.48 -1.72 -23.28
N LEU A 825 -20.59 -2.72 -22.41
CA LEU A 825 -19.74 -3.92 -22.43
C LEU A 825 -19.99 -4.83 -23.64
N ASN A 826 -21.23 -4.90 -24.14
CA ASN A 826 -21.64 -5.89 -25.13
C ASN A 826 -22.05 -5.27 -26.48
N ARG A 827 -21.80 -3.98 -26.70
CA ARG A 827 -22.33 -3.25 -27.87
C ARG A 827 -21.98 -3.93 -29.19
N ASP A 828 -20.73 -4.39 -29.30
CA ASP A 828 -20.18 -4.95 -30.54
C ASP A 828 -20.48 -6.45 -30.70
N SER A 829 -21.01 -7.11 -29.66
CA SER A 829 -21.39 -8.54 -29.67
C SER A 829 -22.88 -8.76 -29.90
N LEU A 830 -23.67 -7.71 -30.08
CA LEU A 830 -25.11 -7.79 -30.39
C LEU A 830 -25.35 -8.21 -31.84
N ILE A 831 -25.51 -9.51 -32.08
CA ILE A 831 -25.79 -10.10 -33.40
C ILE A 831 -27.30 -10.03 -33.75
N VAL A 832 -28.16 -9.98 -32.72
CA VAL A 832 -29.62 -10.02 -32.87
C VAL A 832 -30.21 -8.67 -32.48
N THR A 833 -30.84 -8.00 -33.45
CA THR A 833 -31.61 -6.79 -33.19
C THR A 833 -33.04 -7.15 -32.81
N VAL A 834 -33.43 -6.85 -31.58
CA VAL A 834 -34.83 -6.92 -31.15
C VAL A 834 -35.55 -5.63 -31.54
N ASN A 835 -36.59 -5.75 -32.38
CA ASN A 835 -37.36 -4.60 -32.90
C ASN A 835 -38.44 -4.10 -31.93
N TRP A 836 -38.12 -4.02 -30.64
CA TRP A 836 -39.07 -3.50 -29.64
C TRP A 836 -39.11 -1.97 -29.70
N GLN A 837 -40.27 -1.40 -29.34
CA GLN A 837 -40.35 0.06 -29.20
C GLN A 837 -39.47 0.51 -28.03
N PRO A 838 -38.83 1.69 -28.11
CA PRO A 838 -37.98 2.24 -27.06
C PRO A 838 -38.83 2.81 -25.91
N ASP A 839 -39.70 1.97 -25.37
CA ASP A 839 -40.60 2.27 -24.25
C ASP A 839 -40.53 1.12 -23.25
N ILE A 840 -40.30 1.46 -21.99
CA ILE A 840 -40.23 0.52 -20.88
C ILE A 840 -41.58 -0.19 -20.65
N ASP A 841 -42.69 0.43 -21.06
CA ASP A 841 -44.03 -0.15 -20.99
C ASP A 841 -44.34 -1.08 -22.17
N ALA A 842 -43.61 -0.97 -23.27
CA ALA A 842 -43.72 -1.86 -24.43
C ALA A 842 -42.81 -3.10 -24.35
N ALA A 843 -42.00 -3.22 -23.28
CA ALA A 843 -41.13 -4.37 -23.09
C ALA A 843 -41.95 -5.67 -22.89
N PRO A 844 -41.55 -6.81 -23.49
CA PRO A 844 -42.23 -8.10 -23.29
C PRO A 844 -41.96 -8.71 -21.90
N ILE A 845 -41.21 -8.02 -21.06
CA ILE A 845 -40.87 -8.35 -19.69
C ILE A 845 -41.58 -7.32 -18.82
N SER A 846 -42.35 -7.77 -17.82
CA SER A 846 -43.15 -6.89 -16.96
C SER A 846 -42.63 -6.80 -15.52
N SER A 847 -41.75 -7.73 -15.12
CA SER A 847 -41.23 -7.82 -13.75
C SER A 847 -39.81 -8.37 -13.71
N GLU A 848 -39.13 -8.20 -12.57
CA GLU A 848 -37.83 -8.84 -12.29
C GLU A 848 -37.88 -10.37 -12.44
N LYS A 849 -39.00 -10.99 -12.05
CA LYS A 849 -39.19 -12.44 -12.19
C LYS A 849 -39.26 -12.87 -13.66
N ASP A 850 -39.89 -12.08 -14.51
CA ASP A 850 -39.98 -12.37 -15.94
C ASP A 850 -38.63 -12.18 -16.63
N LEU A 851 -37.84 -11.19 -16.18
CA LEU A 851 -36.46 -11.00 -16.65
C LEU A 851 -35.58 -12.20 -16.30
N ASN A 852 -35.69 -12.72 -15.07
CA ASN A 852 -34.93 -13.89 -14.65
C ASN A 852 -35.30 -15.14 -15.46
N LYS A 853 -36.60 -15.36 -15.72
CA LYS A 853 -37.03 -16.44 -16.62
C LYS A 853 -36.46 -16.29 -18.04
N ALA A 854 -36.41 -15.06 -18.56
CA ALA A 854 -35.82 -14.81 -19.87
C ALA A 854 -34.31 -15.11 -19.88
N ARG A 855 -33.59 -14.77 -18.80
CA ARG A 855 -32.17 -15.13 -18.63
C ARG A 855 -31.96 -16.64 -18.57
N GLU A 856 -32.74 -17.36 -17.76
CA GLU A 856 -32.70 -18.83 -17.67
C GLU A 856 -32.94 -19.47 -19.05
N LEU A 857 -33.91 -18.95 -19.81
CA LEU A 857 -34.18 -19.43 -21.17
C LEU A 857 -33.00 -19.18 -22.11
N ILE A 858 -32.37 -18.00 -22.03
CA ILE A 858 -31.18 -17.68 -22.84
C ILE A 858 -30.01 -18.60 -22.49
N GLU A 859 -29.80 -18.90 -21.21
CA GLU A 859 -28.76 -19.85 -20.76
C GLU A 859 -29.02 -21.26 -21.31
N GLN A 860 -30.27 -21.73 -21.26
CA GLN A 860 -30.65 -23.01 -21.86
C GLN A 860 -30.44 -23.04 -23.38
N LEU A 861 -30.80 -21.95 -24.07
CA LEU A 861 -30.55 -21.80 -25.51
C LEU A 861 -29.05 -21.77 -25.83
N ALA A 862 -28.24 -21.10 -25.02
CA ALA A 862 -26.80 -21.06 -25.19
C ALA A 862 -26.16 -22.45 -25.03
N LEU A 863 -26.60 -23.23 -24.03
CA LEU A 863 -26.19 -24.62 -23.85
C LEU A 863 -26.59 -25.49 -25.04
N ALA A 864 -27.85 -25.41 -25.47
CA ALA A 864 -28.32 -26.16 -26.64
C ALA A 864 -27.59 -25.76 -27.94
N PHE A 865 -27.27 -24.48 -28.11
CA PHE A 865 -26.46 -24.02 -29.24
C PHE A 865 -25.02 -24.52 -29.15
N SER A 866 -24.46 -24.65 -27.95
CA SER A 866 -23.09 -25.13 -27.76
C SER A 866 -22.88 -26.57 -28.27
N ASP A 867 -23.93 -27.39 -28.24
CA ASP A 867 -23.92 -28.77 -28.77
C ASP A 867 -23.89 -28.82 -30.30
N VAL A 868 -24.31 -27.75 -30.98
CA VAL A 868 -24.45 -27.70 -32.46
C VAL A 868 -23.56 -26.65 -33.12
N LYS A 869 -22.83 -25.83 -32.35
CA LYS A 869 -22.04 -24.69 -32.85
C LYS A 869 -20.96 -25.08 -33.87
N GLU A 870 -20.46 -26.32 -33.81
CA GLU A 870 -19.43 -26.84 -34.71
C GLU A 870 -20.00 -27.40 -36.02
N LEU A 871 -21.33 -27.55 -36.11
CA LEU A 871 -21.97 -28.05 -37.32
C LEU A 871 -21.89 -27.02 -38.45
N ASN A 872 -21.59 -27.50 -39.65
CA ASN A 872 -21.67 -26.67 -40.85
C ASN A 872 -23.14 -26.39 -41.19
N ILE A 873 -23.66 -25.25 -40.73
CA ILE A 873 -25.05 -24.82 -40.95
C ILE A 873 -25.41 -24.78 -42.44
N GLN A 874 -24.45 -24.44 -43.33
CA GLN A 874 -24.68 -24.43 -44.78
C GLN A 874 -24.98 -25.82 -45.35
N ALA A 875 -24.49 -26.90 -44.71
CA ALA A 875 -24.81 -28.27 -45.13
C ALA A 875 -26.30 -28.62 -44.92
N PHE A 876 -26.98 -27.88 -44.04
CA PHE A 876 -28.41 -28.02 -43.76
C PHE A 876 -29.29 -27.08 -44.60
N ALA A 877 -28.73 -26.26 -45.50
CA ALA A 877 -29.51 -25.37 -46.37
C ALA A 877 -30.67 -26.05 -47.14
N PRO A 878 -30.59 -27.33 -47.57
CA PRO A 878 -31.73 -28.02 -48.20
C PRO A 878 -32.89 -28.35 -47.24
N VAL A 879 -32.68 -28.22 -45.94
CA VAL A 879 -33.66 -28.53 -44.89
C VAL A 879 -34.55 -27.31 -44.65
N MET A 880 -35.67 -27.26 -45.36
CA MET A 880 -36.61 -26.11 -45.35
C MET A 880 -37.72 -26.22 -44.30
N ALA A 881 -37.60 -27.14 -43.34
CA ALA A 881 -38.65 -27.36 -42.35
C ALA A 881 -38.67 -26.24 -41.32
N THR A 882 -39.83 -25.61 -41.17
CA THR A 882 -40.04 -24.53 -40.20
C THR A 882 -40.52 -25.03 -38.84
N GLU A 883 -40.95 -26.30 -38.77
CA GLU A 883 -41.42 -26.95 -37.55
C GLU A 883 -40.84 -28.36 -37.42
N TRP A 884 -40.49 -28.73 -36.19
CA TRP A 884 -39.97 -30.05 -35.88
C TRP A 884 -41.10 -31.00 -35.48
N SER A 885 -41.04 -32.25 -35.96
CA SER A 885 -41.85 -33.36 -35.44
C SER A 885 -41.08 -34.68 -35.57
N ASN A 886 -41.42 -35.66 -34.72
CA ASN A 886 -40.83 -37.00 -34.80
C ASN A 886 -41.02 -37.63 -36.20
N VAL A 887 -42.19 -37.42 -36.81
CA VAL A 887 -42.49 -37.91 -38.17
C VAL A 887 -41.59 -37.24 -39.21
N TRP A 888 -41.38 -35.93 -39.10
CA TRP A 888 -40.48 -35.21 -39.98
C TRP A 888 -39.03 -35.70 -39.84
N GLN A 889 -38.55 -35.88 -38.60
CA GLN A 889 -37.19 -36.35 -38.34
C GLN A 889 -36.96 -37.74 -38.94
N SER A 890 -37.87 -38.70 -38.70
CA SER A 890 -37.76 -40.04 -39.28
C SER A 890 -37.73 -39.99 -40.81
N ARG A 891 -38.58 -39.14 -41.43
CA ARG A 891 -38.59 -38.96 -42.88
C ARG A 891 -37.29 -38.37 -43.42
N LEU A 892 -36.72 -37.37 -42.74
CA LEU A 892 -35.46 -36.75 -43.12
C LEU A 892 -34.32 -37.77 -43.06
N LEU A 893 -34.21 -38.51 -41.94
CA LEU A 893 -33.19 -39.55 -41.78
C LEU A 893 -33.32 -40.65 -42.84
N SER A 894 -34.54 -41.11 -43.13
CA SER A 894 -34.78 -42.08 -44.22
C SER A 894 -34.50 -41.51 -45.61
N ALA A 895 -34.65 -40.19 -45.83
CA ALA A 895 -34.28 -39.56 -47.09
C ALA A 895 -32.77 -39.47 -47.25
N ILE A 896 -32.04 -39.14 -46.17
CA ILE A 896 -30.57 -39.11 -46.14
C ILE A 896 -30.01 -40.50 -46.42
N ASP A 897 -30.53 -41.54 -45.77
CA ASP A 897 -30.07 -42.92 -45.96
C ASP A 897 -30.29 -43.40 -47.41
N ARG A 898 -31.47 -43.14 -47.98
CA ARG A 898 -31.75 -43.40 -49.40
C ARG A 898 -30.79 -42.65 -50.32
N TRP A 899 -30.54 -41.38 -50.05
CA TRP A 899 -29.59 -40.58 -50.84
C TRP A 899 -28.17 -41.15 -50.77
N GLN A 900 -27.70 -41.53 -49.59
CA GLN A 900 -26.38 -42.14 -49.43
C GLN A 900 -26.26 -43.46 -50.19
N LYS A 901 -27.33 -44.27 -50.21
CA LYS A 901 -27.37 -45.51 -50.99
C LYS A 901 -27.29 -45.23 -52.49
N SER A 902 -28.14 -44.34 -53.02
CA SER A 902 -28.13 -43.97 -54.44
C SER A 902 -26.80 -43.33 -54.87
N LYS A 903 -26.16 -42.53 -54.00
CA LYS A 903 -24.83 -41.98 -54.26
C LYS A 903 -23.77 -43.09 -54.45
N ARG A 904 -23.76 -44.11 -53.58
CA ARG A 904 -22.83 -45.24 -53.71
C ARG A 904 -23.07 -46.05 -54.98
N GLU A 905 -24.33 -46.22 -55.38
CA GLU A 905 -24.69 -46.95 -56.60
C GLU A 905 -24.26 -46.21 -57.88
N ILE A 906 -24.30 -44.87 -57.90
CA ILE A 906 -23.97 -44.07 -59.10
C ILE A 906 -22.48 -43.79 -59.27
N GLU A 907 -21.67 -43.88 -58.21
CA GLU A 907 -20.23 -43.55 -58.25
C GLU A 907 -19.46 -44.35 -59.32
N LYS A 908 -19.71 -45.66 -59.41
CA LYS A 908 -19.01 -46.53 -60.38
C LYS A 908 -19.44 -46.26 -61.82
N PRO A 909 -20.74 -46.26 -62.20
CA PRO A 909 -21.17 -45.85 -63.54
C PRO A 909 -20.72 -44.44 -63.94
N LEU A 910 -20.74 -43.49 -63.01
CA LEU A 910 -20.32 -42.11 -63.28
C LEU A 910 -18.83 -42.03 -63.61
N SER A 911 -17.98 -42.78 -62.90
CA SER A 911 -16.55 -42.83 -63.22
C SER A 911 -16.29 -43.34 -64.64
N VAL A 912 -17.05 -44.34 -65.09
CA VAL A 912 -16.97 -44.87 -66.46
C VAL A 912 -17.43 -43.84 -67.48
N LEU A 913 -18.58 -43.18 -67.23
CA LEU A 913 -19.10 -42.13 -68.10
C LEU A 913 -18.09 -40.99 -68.28
N LEU A 914 -17.54 -40.46 -67.18
CA LEU A 914 -16.56 -39.37 -67.22
C LEU A 914 -15.30 -39.75 -68.00
N SER A 915 -14.83 -41.00 -67.86
CA SER A 915 -13.66 -41.49 -68.61
C SER A 915 -13.89 -41.54 -70.13
N ASN A 916 -15.11 -41.83 -70.59
CA ASN A 916 -15.46 -41.84 -72.02
C ASN A 916 -15.43 -40.43 -72.64
N PHE A 917 -15.59 -39.38 -71.83
CA PHE A 917 -15.49 -37.99 -72.25
C PHE A 917 -14.15 -37.34 -71.87
N SER A 918 -13.16 -38.12 -71.42
CA SER A 918 -11.85 -37.63 -70.95
C SER A 918 -11.95 -36.58 -69.84
N LEU A 919 -12.99 -36.65 -69.00
CA LEU A 919 -13.19 -35.76 -67.85
C LEU A 919 -12.67 -36.44 -66.58
N GLU A 920 -11.93 -35.71 -65.75
CA GLU A 920 -11.52 -36.18 -64.43
C GLU A 920 -12.63 -36.03 -63.38
N LYS A 921 -12.49 -36.79 -62.29
CA LYS A 921 -13.42 -36.90 -61.13
C LYS A 921 -14.25 -35.64 -60.87
N THR A 922 -15.58 -35.76 -60.93
CA THR A 922 -16.52 -34.69 -60.62
C THR A 922 -17.17 -34.92 -59.24
N SER A 923 -17.32 -33.85 -58.45
CA SER A 923 -18.05 -33.93 -57.17
C SER A 923 -19.54 -34.18 -57.41
N ILE A 924 -20.15 -35.10 -56.65
CA ILE A 924 -21.58 -35.42 -56.74
C ILE A 924 -22.38 -34.31 -56.07
N THR A 925 -22.59 -33.22 -56.80
CA THR A 925 -23.49 -32.11 -56.43
C THR A 925 -24.75 -32.17 -57.29
N LEU A 926 -25.83 -31.55 -56.82
CA LEU A 926 -27.09 -31.53 -57.55
C LEU A 926 -26.96 -30.84 -58.92
N ASN A 927 -26.16 -29.77 -59.01
CA ASN A 927 -25.87 -29.09 -60.26
C ASN A 927 -25.07 -29.98 -61.23
N ASN A 928 -24.03 -30.67 -60.74
CA ASN A 928 -23.24 -31.55 -61.59
C ASN A 928 -24.06 -32.74 -62.09
N LEU A 929 -24.93 -33.32 -61.25
CA LEU A 929 -25.84 -34.38 -61.67
C LEU A 929 -26.81 -33.90 -62.76
N LYS A 930 -27.36 -32.69 -62.65
CA LYS A 930 -28.18 -32.08 -63.72
C LYS A 930 -27.40 -31.86 -65.01
N LEU A 931 -26.13 -31.45 -64.92
CA LEU A 931 -25.27 -31.31 -66.11
C LEU A 931 -24.98 -32.65 -66.77
N ILE A 932 -24.79 -33.72 -65.98
CA ILE A 932 -24.61 -35.09 -66.48
C ILE A 932 -25.90 -35.60 -67.15
N GLU A 933 -27.06 -35.34 -66.56
CA GLU A 933 -28.36 -35.64 -67.17
C GLU A 933 -28.54 -34.87 -68.49
N GLY A 934 -28.20 -33.58 -68.51
CA GLY A 934 -28.19 -32.78 -69.74
C GLY A 934 -27.20 -33.29 -70.79
N LEU A 935 -26.02 -33.78 -70.38
CA LEU A 935 -25.06 -34.41 -71.28
C LEU A 935 -25.61 -35.72 -71.85
N HIS A 936 -26.29 -36.53 -71.05
CA HIS A 936 -26.99 -37.72 -71.50
C HIS A 936 -28.07 -37.38 -72.53
N ASP A 937 -28.93 -36.40 -72.24
CA ASP A 937 -30.00 -35.99 -73.15
C ASP A 937 -29.45 -35.40 -74.45
N LEU A 938 -28.36 -34.63 -74.37
CA LEU A 938 -27.65 -34.12 -75.53
C LEU A 938 -27.07 -35.26 -76.36
N ALA A 939 -26.42 -36.25 -75.73
CA ALA A 939 -25.87 -37.42 -76.40
C ALA A 939 -26.96 -38.26 -77.09
N VAL A 940 -28.10 -38.45 -76.42
CA VAL A 940 -29.28 -39.11 -77.00
C VAL A 940 -29.83 -38.31 -78.18
N THR A 941 -29.88 -36.98 -78.09
CA THR A 941 -30.39 -36.12 -79.16
C THR A 941 -29.44 -36.10 -80.36
N ALA A 942 -28.13 -35.99 -80.12
CA ALA A 942 -27.08 -36.05 -81.13
C ALA A 942 -27.07 -37.37 -81.90
N SER A 943 -27.46 -38.48 -81.23
CA SER A 943 -27.58 -39.78 -81.89
C SER A 943 -28.74 -39.86 -82.89
N LYS A 944 -29.71 -38.93 -82.81
CA LYS A 944 -30.95 -38.93 -83.62
C LYS A 944 -31.04 -37.78 -84.61
N HIS A 945 -30.39 -36.65 -84.35
CA HIS A 945 -30.50 -35.42 -85.13
C HIS A 945 -29.13 -34.75 -85.28
N ASP A 946 -28.90 -34.04 -86.39
CA ASP A 946 -27.73 -33.18 -86.55
C ASP A 946 -27.88 -31.91 -85.70
N ILE A 947 -27.05 -31.82 -84.67
CA ILE A 947 -27.04 -30.70 -83.71
C ILE A 947 -25.80 -29.81 -83.85
N SER A 948 -25.02 -29.97 -84.93
CA SER A 948 -23.79 -29.19 -85.20
C SER A 948 -24.01 -27.69 -85.07
N TYR A 949 -25.15 -27.17 -85.53
CA TYR A 949 -25.51 -25.74 -85.41
C TYR A 949 -25.49 -25.21 -83.97
N ALA A 950 -25.80 -26.06 -82.98
CA ALA A 950 -25.87 -25.75 -81.55
C ALA A 950 -24.60 -26.14 -80.78
N THR A 951 -23.73 -26.99 -81.34
CA THR A 951 -22.50 -27.47 -80.68
C THR A 951 -21.20 -26.89 -81.25
N ASP A 952 -21.23 -26.32 -82.46
CA ASP A 952 -20.06 -25.68 -83.08
C ASP A 952 -19.73 -24.30 -82.50
N SER A 953 -18.47 -23.88 -82.67
CA SER A 953 -18.01 -22.53 -82.29
C SER A 953 -18.92 -21.44 -82.87
N GLY A 954 -19.27 -20.45 -82.04
CA GLY A 954 -20.24 -19.39 -82.39
C GLY A 954 -21.72 -19.75 -82.18
N ALA A 955 -22.03 -20.90 -81.57
CA ALA A 955 -23.42 -21.33 -81.32
C ALA A 955 -24.25 -20.31 -80.53
N LYS A 956 -23.67 -19.65 -79.50
CA LYS A 956 -24.39 -18.61 -78.72
C LYS A 956 -24.90 -17.48 -79.61
N GLY A 957 -24.03 -16.93 -80.45
CA GLY A 957 -24.41 -15.86 -81.39
C GLY A 957 -25.46 -16.32 -82.39
N ARG A 958 -25.34 -17.55 -82.93
CA ARG A 958 -26.35 -18.11 -83.83
C ARG A 958 -27.71 -18.30 -83.15
N ILE A 959 -27.74 -18.81 -81.92
CA ILE A 959 -28.99 -19.03 -81.16
C ILE A 959 -29.65 -17.69 -80.81
N GLU A 960 -28.85 -16.68 -80.47
CA GLU A 960 -29.34 -15.34 -80.15
C GLU A 960 -29.97 -14.67 -81.38
N VAL A 961 -29.28 -14.74 -82.53
CA VAL A 961 -29.83 -14.30 -83.82
C VAL A 961 -31.10 -15.07 -84.20
N ILE A 962 -31.16 -16.38 -83.98
CA ILE A 962 -32.38 -17.17 -84.25
C ILE A 962 -33.54 -16.74 -83.35
N ARG A 963 -33.31 -16.46 -82.06
CA ARG A 963 -34.35 -15.95 -81.16
C ARG A 963 -34.82 -14.56 -81.56
N GLU A 964 -33.90 -13.69 -81.96
CA GLU A 964 -34.23 -12.35 -82.42
C GLU A 964 -35.04 -12.41 -83.71
N ILE A 965 -34.63 -13.23 -84.68
CA ILE A 965 -35.39 -13.48 -85.91
C ILE A 965 -36.77 -14.05 -85.59
N ALA A 966 -36.88 -14.99 -84.66
CA ALA A 966 -38.17 -15.56 -84.26
C ALA A 966 -39.09 -14.49 -83.66
N LYS A 967 -38.56 -13.60 -82.80
CA LYS A 967 -39.32 -12.49 -82.21
C LYS A 967 -39.77 -11.49 -83.28
N LEU A 968 -38.84 -11.05 -84.14
CA LEU A 968 -39.15 -10.15 -85.25
C LEU A 968 -40.16 -10.75 -86.21
N LYS A 969 -40.12 -12.06 -86.45
CA LYS A 969 -41.09 -12.76 -87.28
C LYS A 969 -42.49 -12.74 -86.66
N VAL A 970 -42.61 -12.96 -85.34
CA VAL A 970 -43.88 -12.87 -84.63
C VAL A 970 -44.43 -11.46 -84.66
N GLU A 971 -43.60 -10.44 -84.42
CA GLU A 971 -44.00 -9.02 -84.50
C GLU A 971 -44.44 -8.65 -85.92
N PHE A 972 -43.71 -9.11 -86.93
CA PHE A 972 -44.04 -8.91 -88.34
C PHE A 972 -45.38 -9.56 -88.72
N ASP A 973 -45.63 -10.79 -88.27
CA ASP A 973 -46.89 -11.49 -88.53
C ASP A 973 -48.07 -10.79 -87.82
N ALA A 974 -47.88 -10.35 -86.58
CA ALA A 974 -48.90 -9.59 -85.85
C ALA A 974 -49.23 -8.25 -86.52
N ALA A 975 -48.22 -7.54 -87.02
CA ALA A 975 -48.43 -6.28 -87.75
C ALA A 975 -49.19 -6.49 -89.07
N ILE A 976 -48.93 -7.60 -89.76
CA ILE A 976 -49.68 -7.98 -90.96
C ILE A 976 -51.15 -8.27 -90.62
N ASP A 977 -51.39 -9.04 -89.55
CA ASP A 977 -52.74 -9.38 -89.10
C ASP A 977 -53.53 -8.15 -88.63
N GLU A 978 -52.87 -7.20 -87.94
CA GLU A 978 -53.49 -5.96 -87.45
C GLU A 978 -53.96 -5.04 -88.59
N ILE A 979 -53.12 -4.86 -89.62
CA ILE A 979 -53.51 -4.08 -90.80
C ILE A 979 -54.68 -4.77 -91.50
N SER A 980 -54.73 -6.10 -91.45
CA SER A 980 -55.78 -6.92 -92.05
C SER A 980 -56.00 -6.57 -93.53
N HIS A 981 -57.17 -6.86 -94.08
CA HIS A 981 -57.51 -6.59 -95.48
C HIS A 981 -56.80 -7.44 -96.55
N GLY A 982 -56.27 -8.62 -96.19
CA GLY A 982 -55.65 -9.56 -97.14
C GLY A 982 -54.15 -9.30 -97.40
N LEU A 983 -53.51 -8.50 -96.54
CA LEU A 983 -52.07 -8.31 -96.54
C LEU A 983 -51.39 -9.62 -96.11
N THR A 984 -50.29 -9.97 -96.77
CA THR A 984 -49.45 -11.14 -96.48
C THR A 984 -47.99 -10.76 -96.60
N SER A 985 -47.10 -11.60 -96.06
CA SER A 985 -45.64 -11.40 -96.15
C SER A 985 -45.14 -11.26 -97.59
N GLU A 986 -45.86 -11.81 -98.57
CA GLU A 986 -45.48 -11.80 -99.99
C GLU A 986 -45.99 -10.57 -100.77
N ASN A 987 -47.03 -9.90 -100.27
CA ASN A 987 -47.65 -8.76 -100.98
C ASN A 987 -47.43 -7.41 -100.28
N VAL A 988 -46.99 -7.38 -99.02
CA VAL A 988 -46.77 -6.15 -98.25
C VAL A 988 -45.78 -5.19 -98.92
N SER A 989 -44.72 -5.72 -99.55
CA SER A 989 -43.72 -4.93 -100.27
C SER A 989 -44.24 -4.31 -101.58
N LYS A 990 -45.39 -4.77 -102.09
CA LYS A 990 -46.01 -4.30 -103.34
C LYS A 990 -47.02 -3.19 -103.11
N VAL A 991 -47.32 -2.83 -101.85
CA VAL A 991 -48.27 -1.77 -101.52
C VAL A 991 -47.62 -0.41 -101.75
N PRO A 992 -48.14 0.45 -102.65
CA PRO A 992 -47.54 1.76 -102.93
C PRO A 992 -47.99 2.79 -101.89
N VAL A 993 -47.57 2.59 -100.64
CA VAL A 993 -48.03 3.32 -99.44
C VAL A 993 -47.95 4.84 -99.62
N GLU A 994 -46.82 5.35 -100.12
CA GLU A 994 -46.59 6.80 -100.30
C GLU A 994 -47.56 7.44 -101.31
N ASN A 995 -47.88 6.72 -102.39
CA ASN A 995 -48.84 7.18 -103.39
C ASN A 995 -50.26 7.15 -102.82
N TRP A 996 -50.64 6.10 -102.10
CA TRP A 996 -51.95 6.01 -101.46
C TRP A 996 -52.14 7.04 -100.36
N ARG A 997 -51.08 7.38 -99.62
CA ARG A 997 -51.09 8.42 -98.60
C ARG A 997 -51.39 9.80 -99.21
N LYS A 998 -50.71 10.17 -100.30
CA LYS A 998 -51.01 11.41 -101.06
C LYS A 998 -52.45 11.43 -101.59
N LEU A 999 -52.91 10.31 -102.13
CA LEU A 999 -54.29 10.20 -102.62
C LEU A 999 -55.33 10.29 -101.48
N ALA A 1000 -55.00 9.82 -100.28
CA ALA A 1000 -55.84 9.88 -99.09
C ALA A 1000 -55.86 11.29 -98.45
N GLU A 1001 -54.73 12.00 -98.44
CA GLU A 1001 -54.64 13.41 -98.00
C GLU A 1001 -55.42 14.33 -98.94
N ASP A 1002 -55.25 14.17 -100.25
CA ASP A 1002 -56.02 14.89 -101.28
C ASP A 1002 -57.55 14.67 -101.14
N ALA A 1003 -57.96 13.49 -100.69
CA ALA A 1003 -59.37 13.13 -100.50
C ALA A 1003 -60.06 13.93 -99.39
N ASN A 1004 -59.32 14.54 -98.45
CA ASN A 1004 -59.88 15.35 -97.36
C ASN A 1004 -60.21 16.80 -97.77
N THR A 1005 -59.87 17.23 -98.98
CA THR A 1005 -60.08 18.63 -99.45
C THR A 1005 -61.45 18.89 -100.11
N GLY A 1006 -62.36 17.89 -100.16
CA GLY A 1006 -63.75 18.07 -100.60
C GLY A 1006 -64.47 16.78 -101.01
N TRP A 1007 -65.79 16.73 -100.84
CA TRP A 1007 -66.65 15.54 -101.03
C TRP A 1007 -66.49 14.86 -102.41
N PHE A 1008 -66.41 15.66 -103.49
CA PHE A 1008 -66.34 15.12 -104.85
C PHE A 1008 -64.96 14.49 -105.15
N LYS A 1009 -63.88 15.10 -104.65
CA LYS A 1009 -62.50 14.55 -104.77
C LYS A 1009 -62.34 13.27 -103.95
N SER A 1010 -62.95 13.22 -102.76
CA SER A 1010 -62.91 12.06 -101.86
C SER A 1010 -63.41 10.77 -102.54
N PHE A 1011 -64.53 10.84 -103.26
CA PHE A 1011 -65.12 9.68 -103.93
C PHE A 1011 -64.21 9.09 -105.02
N PHE A 1012 -63.64 9.92 -105.91
CA PHE A 1012 -62.77 9.44 -106.98
C PHE A 1012 -61.43 8.92 -106.47
N ARG A 1013 -60.84 9.57 -105.46
CA ARG A 1013 -59.57 9.16 -104.86
C ARG A 1013 -59.70 7.84 -104.10
N ARG A 1014 -60.77 7.68 -103.31
CA ARG A 1014 -61.08 6.42 -102.61
C ARG A 1014 -61.36 5.27 -103.58
N ARG A 1015 -61.97 5.53 -104.73
CA ARG A 1015 -62.17 4.53 -105.79
C ARG A 1015 -60.85 4.14 -106.45
N LYS A 1016 -59.92 5.08 -106.67
CA LYS A 1016 -58.59 4.81 -107.22
C LYS A 1016 -57.74 3.96 -106.26
N ILE A 1017 -57.67 4.32 -104.98
CA ILE A 1017 -56.99 3.54 -103.94
C ILE A 1017 -57.54 2.11 -103.88
N ASN A 1018 -58.86 1.94 -103.85
CA ASN A 1018 -59.48 0.61 -103.82
C ASN A 1018 -59.30 -0.21 -105.11
N SER A 1019 -59.12 0.45 -106.25
CA SER A 1019 -58.80 -0.22 -107.51
C SER A 1019 -57.36 -0.74 -107.51
N GLU A 1020 -56.42 0.08 -107.04
CA GLU A 1020 -55.02 -0.32 -106.90
C GLU A 1020 -54.88 -1.41 -105.83
N ALA A 1021 -55.63 -1.32 -104.73
CA ALA A 1021 -55.64 -2.32 -103.66
C ALA A 1021 -56.06 -3.71 -104.15
N ARG A 1022 -57.14 -3.79 -104.93
CA ARG A 1022 -57.57 -5.06 -105.52
C ARG A 1022 -56.56 -5.63 -106.50
N ALA A 1023 -55.84 -4.79 -107.24
CA ALA A 1023 -54.83 -5.24 -108.21
C ALA A 1023 -53.64 -5.94 -107.54
N ILE A 1024 -53.34 -5.62 -106.27
CA ILE A 1024 -52.28 -6.25 -105.47
C ILE A 1024 -52.80 -7.30 -104.47
N GLY A 1025 -54.07 -7.69 -104.60
CA GLY A 1025 -54.69 -8.77 -103.81
C GLY A 1025 -55.29 -8.33 -102.48
N LEU A 1026 -55.39 -7.02 -102.22
CA LEU A 1026 -56.02 -6.49 -101.01
C LEU A 1026 -57.54 -6.34 -101.16
N SER A 1027 -58.25 -6.56 -100.06
CA SER A 1027 -59.67 -6.28 -99.93
C SER A 1027 -59.96 -4.78 -99.90
N LYS A 1028 -61.24 -4.41 -100.01
CA LYS A 1028 -61.66 -3.01 -100.07
C LYS A 1028 -61.35 -2.30 -98.75
N LEU A 1029 -60.62 -1.19 -98.82
CA LEU A 1029 -60.32 -0.29 -97.72
C LEU A 1029 -61.48 0.69 -97.53
N ASP A 1030 -62.29 0.43 -96.50
CA ASP A 1030 -63.45 1.26 -96.15
C ASP A 1030 -63.12 2.39 -95.18
N ASN A 1031 -61.97 2.33 -94.51
CA ASN A 1031 -61.46 3.43 -93.70
C ASN A 1031 -60.07 3.83 -94.20
N LEU A 1032 -59.95 5.07 -94.71
CA LEU A 1032 -58.67 5.59 -95.19
C LEU A 1032 -57.74 6.00 -94.04
N SER A 1033 -58.21 6.00 -92.78
CA SER A 1033 -57.36 6.27 -91.62
C SER A 1033 -56.25 5.25 -91.45
N ILE A 1034 -56.42 4.01 -91.94
CA ILE A 1034 -55.37 2.97 -91.88
C ILE A 1034 -54.14 3.32 -92.73
N ILE A 1035 -54.31 4.21 -93.73
CA ILE A 1035 -53.24 4.70 -94.61
C ILE A 1035 -52.62 5.99 -94.02
N LEU A 1036 -53.38 6.74 -93.22
CA LEU A 1036 -53.01 8.06 -92.70
C LEU A 1036 -52.43 8.02 -91.27
N ASN A 1037 -52.71 6.97 -90.48
CA ASN A 1037 -52.35 6.87 -89.06
C ASN A 1037 -50.89 6.44 -88.77
N SER A 1038 -49.98 6.46 -89.73
CA SER A 1038 -48.60 5.98 -89.52
C SER A 1038 -47.64 6.99 -88.87
N ASP A 1039 -48.08 8.20 -88.53
CA ASP A 1039 -47.16 9.27 -88.07
C ASP A 1039 -47.01 9.46 -86.56
N ASN A 1040 -47.73 8.73 -85.70
CA ASN A 1040 -47.68 8.97 -84.25
C ASN A 1040 -46.82 8.01 -83.41
N ASN A 1041 -45.92 7.21 -84.03
CA ASN A 1041 -44.96 6.39 -83.28
C ASN A 1041 -43.55 6.40 -83.89
N ARG A 1042 -43.01 7.59 -84.17
CA ARG A 1042 -41.55 7.78 -84.29
C ARG A 1042 -40.97 8.25 -82.96
N ASN A 1043 -40.68 7.30 -82.09
CA ASN A 1043 -39.68 7.47 -81.05
C ASN A 1043 -39.08 6.10 -80.70
N THR A 1044 -38.19 5.61 -81.56
CA THR A 1044 -37.15 4.65 -81.18
C THR A 1044 -35.97 4.81 -82.14
N HIS A 1045 -35.02 5.64 -81.72
CA HIS A 1045 -33.62 5.40 -82.01
C HIS A 1045 -33.22 4.07 -81.37
N VAL A 1046 -32.94 3.04 -82.18
CA VAL A 1046 -31.82 2.12 -81.99
C VAL A 1046 -31.30 1.78 -83.39
N MET A 1047 -29.99 1.98 -83.58
CA MET A 1047 -29.23 1.86 -84.84
C MET A 1047 -28.99 0.41 -85.24
N GLY A 1048 -28.69 0.19 -86.53
CA GLY A 1048 -27.81 -0.88 -87.01
C GLY A 1048 -28.50 -1.93 -87.85
#